data_AF-A0A1G9ZVP5-F1
#
_entry.id   AF-A0A1G9ZVP5-F1
#
_cell.length_a   1.000
_cell.length_b   1.000
_cell.length_c   1.000
_cell.angle_alpha   90.00
_cell.angle_beta   90.00
_cell.angle_gamma   90.00
#
_symmetry.space_group_name_H-M   'P 1'
#
loop_
_entity.id
_entity.type
_entity.pdbx_description
1 polymer ?
#
loop_
_entity_poly.entity_id
_entity_poly.type
_entity_poly.pdbx_seq_one_letter_code
_entity_poly.pdbx_strand_id
1 'polypeptide(L)'
;MRVIKDIHHGLLLNRFEIENKCYLVISILIFFDFDKPNYPLSEQEMWKFVQSYLGKEAILDSGMPKIKGEIIVYGSCFPPEGTAKVSTVGFGIKGIRKKLAVFGDRFWERKGGISIISEPKPFKEMPITWDRAFGGKEYKMNPLGKGIDPVILPNGREIVPLPNLEDPDHLIGSPADRPNPICFAPIDMMWPQRFKKQGTYDKKWLRERWPFYPEDMDWSFFNCASEDQQRDGFFRGGEEFFIENMHPERPKIVSQIPALRQKCFVNKLKDLDNPEGETLFQEVETKIDTLILFPHALKGIALWRGTVEVLDDEALDVLHIFVATENLLDNAKDIDYYYKIFQKKRKGEIDDLPEVQEAEVMLKKAEKELEIAKKELKELPKKINDSILRGLGERPKQSFTPNEIIKSALENIENSEQFFGKTELDLQGLREEFGHIVKIESINMKNTMQENIGKIKETVKTFGQELNAINKNVQASKEEIKSKFEAGLKGGIKDKIVEIKDFLDFLDKKEDPWLLSGMEFLQECRLQLLKDKEKMEILTKIGFSDYTVKWAWLGFNQKDRQYKGSLWGLDQEEIFIPKGLVIPYFEKDTLKKLVIRPDIIPDNSKDVLVPGSKEKNYLLSTAVVEGIVVVVKEEFEALLLHQEIWDIALVVVISNPKEEVDKNTESLLQQASCILIPEYSVDYIQACKEKFSQLDSIVMPDKINNIILMKSKNIDLRKWFLSVIRPDIKKELIDLAKAENINLEEEFLFSFDLVSKRVNNVIKKDTNTEKIEELKNLKNEIIANIKDKLRKIGVSDKTLEDITKDSEESKKSSEEFIFSAREKLSHIIKKTKMKLESSGFLTENSKKILEEIENTHLNALQNAQVKLQDAKQKIQNTEELFSKTDYKPNWAKELIADNIKLKEYYEKLTREKVIELYNKGESFAGKDISGVDLSRLHLDGADFSSSLLEGTIFKESSLNNANFSKAIASNTDFSNASLENANLEKGIFDNAKFINANLRGANLREVFAEKADFEGADISKADLQGISFIEAKLKGIKGKEIKADGGVFLQVEASKGIFTGADFKKALFSKASLEESDFSESKVCSTIFTEVKANKTKFIKADLYNSRIINKSDFSESDFVGAKANRSCWMKSKLSDSDFKGSLLDQTLVQECDVSRSSLRGVCAKKARFERSDFSKSDMEGINLFQGSLRKARLNNTNLKKANLYGVEFYKTKVKNINLENTNLKKTKLEGREQTIHD
;
A
#
# COMPACT_ATOMS: atom_id res chain seq x y z
N MET A 1 -15.19 17.55 -14.63
CA MET A 1 -13.93 18.30 -14.51
C MET A 1 -12.75 17.34 -14.38
N ARG A 2 -11.84 17.33 -15.37
CA ARG A 2 -10.58 16.59 -15.37
C ARG A 2 -9.42 17.56 -15.14
N VAL A 3 -8.49 17.23 -14.26
CA VAL A 3 -7.32 18.07 -13.98
C VAL A 3 -6.10 17.49 -14.69
N ILE A 4 -5.36 18.35 -15.39
CA ILE A 4 -4.09 18.05 -16.06
C ILE A 4 -3.02 18.92 -15.40
N LYS A 5 -2.14 18.31 -14.62
CA LYS A 5 -1.10 19.01 -13.86
C LYS A 5 0.12 18.10 -13.69
N ASP A 6 1.27 18.70 -13.40
CA ASP A 6 2.47 17.94 -13.02
C ASP A 6 2.45 17.56 -11.53
N ILE A 7 3.31 16.60 -11.14
CA ILE A 7 3.36 15.99 -9.79
C ILE A 7 3.68 16.98 -8.64
N HIS A 8 4.20 18.16 -8.98
CA HIS A 8 4.61 19.19 -8.03
C HIS A 8 3.48 20.15 -7.63
N HIS A 9 2.36 20.13 -8.35
CA HIS A 9 1.26 21.05 -8.11
C HIS A 9 0.25 20.42 -7.14
N GLY A 10 0.13 20.93 -5.92
CA GLY A 10 -1.07 20.73 -5.12
C GLY A 10 -2.20 21.62 -5.62
N LEU A 11 -3.46 21.16 -5.53
CA LEU A 11 -4.62 21.98 -5.91
C LEU A 11 -5.68 22.02 -4.81
N LEU A 12 -6.11 23.23 -4.46
CA LEU A 12 -7.32 23.48 -3.68
C LEU A 12 -8.33 24.22 -4.56
N LEU A 13 -9.48 23.59 -4.78
CA LEU A 13 -10.59 24.17 -5.54
C LEU A 13 -11.67 24.62 -4.56
N ASN A 14 -12.09 25.87 -4.69
CA ASN A 14 -13.23 26.39 -3.94
C ASN A 14 -14.17 27.17 -4.86
N ARG A 15 -15.36 27.49 -4.36
CA ARG A 15 -16.41 28.14 -5.12
C ARG A 15 -17.15 29.12 -4.24
N PHE A 16 -17.58 30.21 -4.83
CA PHE A 16 -18.42 31.17 -4.17
C PHE A 16 -19.26 31.92 -5.20
N GLU A 17 -20.25 32.66 -4.71
CA GLU A 17 -21.07 33.53 -5.53
C GLU A 17 -20.96 34.97 -5.03
N ILE A 18 -20.77 35.91 -5.96
CA ILE A 18 -20.89 37.34 -5.74
C ILE A 18 -21.83 37.88 -6.80
N GLU A 19 -22.82 38.69 -6.40
CA GLU A 19 -23.75 39.37 -7.33
C GLU A 19 -24.42 38.41 -8.34
N ASN A 20 -24.88 37.24 -7.88
CA ASN A 20 -25.48 36.18 -8.70
C ASN A 20 -24.57 35.58 -9.78
N LYS A 21 -23.25 35.81 -9.70
CA LYS A 21 -22.25 35.15 -10.53
C LYS A 21 -21.48 34.12 -9.73
N CYS A 22 -21.36 32.93 -10.27
CA CYS A 22 -20.58 31.85 -9.67
C CYS A 22 -19.11 31.95 -10.10
N TYR A 23 -18.21 31.73 -9.15
CA TYR A 23 -16.77 31.74 -9.39
C TYR A 23 -16.13 30.44 -8.91
N LEU A 24 -15.19 29.93 -9.70
CA LEU A 24 -14.28 28.86 -9.31
C LEU A 24 -12.94 29.48 -8.92
N VAL A 25 -12.48 29.16 -7.72
CA VAL A 25 -11.16 29.52 -7.19
C VAL A 25 -10.23 28.34 -7.38
N ILE A 26 -9.08 28.59 -7.98
CA ILE A 26 -8.04 27.60 -8.22
C ILE A 26 -6.80 28.06 -7.45
N SER A 27 -6.47 27.35 -6.37
CA SER A 27 -5.24 27.59 -5.61
C SER A 27 -4.22 26.50 -5.95
N ILE A 28 -3.07 26.90 -6.48
CA ILE A 28 -1.94 26.04 -6.80
C ILE A 28 -0.92 26.13 -5.66
N LEU A 29 -0.66 25.00 -5.02
CA LEU A 29 0.26 24.90 -3.88
C LEU A 29 1.59 24.36 -4.40
N ILE A 30 2.68 25.08 -4.13
CA ILE A 30 4.04 24.65 -4.43
C ILE A 30 4.78 24.47 -3.10
N PHE A 31 5.18 23.23 -2.84
CA PHE A 31 6.03 22.88 -1.70
C PHE A 31 7.50 23.01 -2.08
N PHE A 32 8.30 23.70 -1.28
CA PHE A 32 9.69 23.98 -1.59
C PHE A 32 10.61 23.85 -0.38
N ASP A 33 11.87 23.59 -0.66
CA ASP A 33 12.96 23.53 0.31
C ASP A 33 13.69 24.87 0.35
N PHE A 34 14.04 25.37 1.54
CA PHE A 34 14.71 26.65 1.70
C PHE A 34 16.11 26.68 1.07
N ASP A 35 16.81 25.54 1.02
CA ASP A 35 18.12 25.44 0.39
C ASP A 35 18.01 25.38 -1.15
N LYS A 36 16.83 24.97 -1.68
CA LYS A 36 16.57 24.81 -3.13
C LYS A 36 15.17 25.30 -3.54
N PRO A 37 14.86 26.59 -3.38
CA PRO A 37 13.49 27.10 -3.49
C PRO A 37 12.90 27.02 -4.91
N ASN A 38 13.74 27.04 -5.95
CA ASN A 38 13.27 26.96 -7.35
C ASN A 38 13.06 25.51 -7.84
N TYR A 39 13.23 24.51 -6.98
CA TYR A 39 13.02 23.10 -7.29
C TYR A 39 11.87 22.53 -6.42
N PRO A 40 10.62 22.68 -6.87
CA PRO A 40 9.45 22.18 -6.16
C PRO A 40 9.56 20.70 -5.77
N LEU A 41 9.11 20.40 -4.57
CA LEU A 41 8.89 19.05 -4.07
C LEU A 41 7.53 18.52 -4.58
N SER A 42 7.29 17.22 -4.43
CA SER A 42 6.03 16.62 -4.91
C SER A 42 4.85 16.98 -4.00
N GLU A 43 3.64 16.98 -4.56
CA GLU A 43 2.39 17.15 -3.80
C GLU A 43 2.25 16.08 -2.70
N GLN A 44 2.67 14.83 -2.97
CA GLN A 44 2.59 13.74 -2.00
C GLN A 44 3.49 13.99 -0.78
N GLU A 45 4.70 14.50 -0.99
CA GLU A 45 5.61 14.88 0.10
C GLU A 45 5.03 16.02 0.93
N MET A 46 4.44 17.03 0.27
CA MET A 46 3.78 18.15 0.95
C MET A 46 2.70 17.66 1.92
N TRP A 47 1.78 16.80 1.47
CA TRP A 47 0.68 16.33 2.31
C TRP A 47 1.16 15.42 3.45
N LYS A 48 2.14 14.54 3.20
CA LYS A 48 2.78 13.73 4.26
C LYS A 48 3.42 14.61 5.32
N PHE A 49 4.17 15.62 4.89
CA PHE A 49 4.84 16.57 5.78
C PHE A 49 3.83 17.35 6.64
N VAL A 50 2.83 17.96 6.00
CA VAL A 50 1.80 18.76 6.68
C VAL A 50 1.03 17.93 7.71
N GLN A 51 0.59 16.72 7.35
CA GLN A 51 -0.14 15.85 8.28
C GLN A 51 0.71 15.42 9.47
N SER A 52 2.00 15.16 9.24
CA SER A 52 2.92 14.78 10.32
C SER A 52 3.20 15.93 11.30
N TYR A 53 3.16 17.18 10.81
CA TYR A 53 3.58 18.33 11.59
C TYR A 53 2.43 19.10 12.23
N LEU A 54 1.35 19.37 11.48
CA LEU A 54 0.20 20.12 11.96
C LEU A 54 -0.96 19.23 12.46
N GLY A 55 -0.90 17.92 12.19
CA GLY A 55 -1.97 16.97 12.52
C GLY A 55 -3.04 16.87 11.44
N LYS A 56 -3.95 15.89 11.59
CA LYS A 56 -4.96 15.55 10.57
C LYS A 56 -6.10 16.56 10.45
N GLU A 57 -6.36 17.34 11.50
CA GLU A 57 -7.46 18.31 11.56
C GLU A 57 -7.01 19.74 11.22
N ALA A 58 -5.70 19.95 10.98
CA ALA A 58 -5.19 21.27 10.67
C ALA A 58 -5.59 21.72 9.26
N ILE A 59 -6.29 22.85 9.21
CA ILE A 59 -6.64 23.52 7.95
C ILE A 59 -5.48 24.45 7.58
N LEU A 60 -4.73 24.10 6.53
CA LEU A 60 -3.64 24.96 6.01
C LEU A 60 -4.18 26.28 5.46
N ASP A 61 -5.21 26.21 4.62
CA ASP A 61 -5.84 27.36 3.98
C ASP A 61 -7.25 26.95 3.49
N SER A 62 -8.20 27.89 3.47
CA SER A 62 -9.57 27.64 3.02
C SER A 62 -9.74 27.59 1.50
N GLY A 63 -8.70 27.93 0.73
CA GLY A 63 -8.76 28.00 -0.73
C GLY A 63 -9.57 29.18 -1.26
N MET A 64 -9.86 30.19 -0.44
CA MET A 64 -10.61 31.39 -0.82
C MET A 64 -9.70 32.55 -1.22
N PRO A 65 -10.14 33.45 -2.10
CA PRO A 65 -9.36 34.60 -2.53
C PRO A 65 -8.99 35.49 -1.34
N LYS A 66 -7.72 35.96 -1.33
CA LYS A 66 -7.21 36.91 -0.34
C LYS A 66 -7.09 38.29 -0.98
N ILE A 67 -7.31 39.33 -0.19
CA ILE A 67 -7.17 40.72 -0.67
C ILE A 67 -5.76 41.28 -0.47
N LYS A 68 -4.98 40.66 0.42
CA LYS A 68 -3.60 41.04 0.77
C LYS A 68 -2.70 39.81 0.78
N GLY A 69 -1.43 40.00 0.44
CA GLY A 69 -0.40 38.98 0.63
C GLY A 69 -0.14 38.76 2.12
N GLU A 70 -0.04 37.50 2.56
CA GLU A 70 0.19 37.14 3.97
C GLU A 70 1.27 36.09 4.15
N ILE A 71 1.90 36.10 5.34
CA ILE A 71 2.90 35.10 5.73
C ILE A 71 2.48 34.45 7.04
N ILE A 72 2.47 33.13 7.06
CA ILE A 72 2.22 32.30 8.23
C ILE A 72 3.49 31.52 8.53
N VAL A 73 3.92 31.49 9.80
CA VAL A 73 5.11 30.76 10.23
C VAL A 73 4.74 29.80 11.35
N TYR A 74 5.02 28.52 11.18
CA TYR A 74 4.88 27.49 12.20
C TYR A 74 6.26 26.99 12.66
N GLY A 75 6.53 27.10 13.96
CA GLY A 75 7.81 26.66 14.51
C GLY A 75 7.96 26.88 16.00
N SER A 76 9.17 26.63 16.47
CA SER A 76 9.61 26.82 17.84
C SER A 76 10.81 27.77 17.88
N CYS A 77 11.01 28.46 18.99
CA CYS A 77 12.23 29.17 19.29
C CYS A 77 13.33 28.21 19.76
N PHE A 78 14.50 28.30 19.14
CA PHE A 78 15.73 27.60 19.52
C PHE A 78 16.81 28.64 19.86
N PRO A 79 17.19 28.80 21.14
CA PRO A 79 18.19 29.79 21.53
C PRO A 79 19.57 29.49 20.89
N PRO A 80 20.31 30.52 20.41
CA PRO A 80 21.63 30.34 19.78
C PRO A 80 22.66 29.60 20.64
N GLU A 81 22.60 29.82 21.96
CA GLU A 81 23.51 29.20 22.94
C GLU A 81 23.04 27.79 23.37
N GLY A 82 22.03 27.23 22.71
CA GLY A 82 21.47 25.90 22.97
C GLY A 82 20.53 25.82 24.18
N THR A 83 20.76 26.59 25.24
CA THR A 83 19.82 26.74 26.36
C THR A 83 19.84 28.17 26.86
N ALA A 84 18.67 28.82 26.93
CA ALA A 84 18.57 30.18 27.45
C ALA A 84 17.31 30.35 28.30
N LYS A 85 17.33 31.36 29.19
CA LYS A 85 16.14 31.82 29.93
C LYS A 85 15.26 32.75 29.08
N VAL A 86 15.89 33.49 28.18
CA VAL A 86 15.26 34.46 27.26
C VAL A 86 15.95 34.35 25.90
N SER A 87 15.17 34.45 24.83
CA SER A 87 15.68 34.53 23.46
C SER A 87 14.75 35.42 22.62
N THR A 88 15.05 35.57 21.34
CA THR A 88 14.19 36.29 20.40
C THR A 88 14.05 35.51 19.11
N VAL A 89 12.88 35.54 18.50
CA VAL A 89 12.65 34.98 17.17
C VAL A 89 12.15 36.05 16.23
N GLY A 90 12.42 35.92 14.94
CA GLY A 90 11.96 36.91 13.97
C GLY A 90 11.87 36.35 12.57
N PHE A 91 11.07 37.00 11.74
CA PHE A 91 11.11 36.83 10.29
C PHE A 91 11.12 38.20 9.60
N GLY A 92 11.65 38.22 8.38
CA GLY A 92 11.50 39.38 7.51
C GLY A 92 11.52 39.01 6.03
N ILE A 93 10.73 39.74 5.27
CA ILE A 93 10.72 39.79 3.81
C ILE A 93 10.54 41.26 3.42
N LYS A 94 10.84 41.65 2.19
CA LYS A 94 10.60 43.03 1.73
C LYS A 94 9.14 43.47 2.01
N GLY A 95 8.98 44.44 2.92
CA GLY A 95 7.69 45.02 3.30
C GLY A 95 7.05 44.44 4.57
N ILE A 96 7.56 43.33 5.12
CA ILE A 96 7.03 42.72 6.35
C ILE A 96 8.20 42.31 7.25
N ARG A 97 8.22 42.76 8.50
CA ARG A 97 9.21 42.34 9.50
C ARG A 97 8.54 42.25 10.87
N LYS A 98 8.70 41.12 11.55
CA LYS A 98 8.12 40.90 12.87
C LYS A 98 9.07 40.11 13.76
N LYS A 99 9.16 40.51 15.02
CA LYS A 99 10.06 39.94 16.03
C LYS A 99 9.28 39.69 17.32
N LEU A 100 9.57 38.58 18.00
CA LEU A 100 8.98 38.22 19.30
C LEU A 100 10.10 38.05 20.34
N ALA A 101 9.85 38.51 21.56
CA ALA A 101 10.63 38.12 22.73
C ALA A 101 10.08 36.79 23.26
N VAL A 102 10.97 35.84 23.56
CA VAL A 102 10.62 34.50 24.00
C VAL A 102 11.23 34.21 25.36
N PHE A 103 10.37 34.05 26.37
CA PHE A 103 10.75 33.77 27.74
C PHE A 103 10.48 32.31 28.09
N GLY A 104 11.34 31.74 28.93
CA GLY A 104 11.05 30.50 29.63
C GLY A 104 9.83 30.60 30.54
N ASP A 105 9.34 29.48 31.08
CA ASP A 105 8.17 29.50 31.95
C ASP A 105 8.42 30.35 33.21
N ARG A 106 7.51 31.31 33.46
CA ARG A 106 7.52 32.25 34.59
C ARG A 106 6.11 32.56 35.08
N PHE A 107 6.00 33.02 36.32
CA PHE A 107 4.74 33.25 37.01
C PHE A 107 4.85 34.45 37.97
N TRP A 108 3.70 34.98 38.39
CA TRP A 108 3.63 36.01 39.42
C TRP A 108 3.90 35.43 40.82
N GLU A 109 4.85 36.00 41.54
CA GLU A 109 5.14 35.69 42.95
C GLU A 109 4.78 36.86 43.86
N ARG A 110 4.24 36.58 45.05
CA ARG A 110 4.06 37.59 46.10
C ARG A 110 5.23 37.55 47.07
N LYS A 111 6.01 38.63 47.14
CA LYS A 111 7.03 38.85 48.19
C LYS A 111 6.73 40.15 48.92
N GLY A 112 6.45 40.06 50.23
CA GLY A 112 6.19 41.24 51.07
C GLY A 112 4.99 42.09 50.65
N GLY A 113 3.95 41.49 50.05
CA GLY A 113 2.76 42.22 49.56
C GLY A 113 2.89 42.81 48.15
N ILE A 114 4.06 42.71 47.52
CA ILE A 114 4.33 43.18 46.15
C ILE A 114 4.36 41.97 45.20
N SER A 115 3.70 42.10 44.05
CA SER A 115 3.75 41.12 42.96
C SER A 115 5.02 41.33 42.15
N ILE A 116 5.87 40.31 42.07
CA ILE A 116 7.10 40.29 41.29
C ILE A 116 7.08 39.12 40.29
N ILE A 117 7.80 39.25 39.18
CA ILE A 117 7.93 38.19 38.17
C ILE A 117 8.99 37.19 38.64
N SER A 118 8.68 35.88 38.58
CA SER A 118 9.66 34.83 38.86
C SER A 118 10.78 34.81 37.82
N GLU A 119 11.96 34.32 38.20
CA GLU A 119 13.03 34.01 37.24
C GLU A 119 12.54 33.03 36.15
N PRO A 120 12.73 33.33 34.84
CA PRO A 120 12.33 32.42 33.77
C PRO A 120 13.13 31.11 33.83
N LYS A 121 12.43 29.98 33.66
CA LYS A 121 13.08 28.67 33.58
C LYS A 121 13.87 28.53 32.27
N PRO A 122 15.11 28.01 32.28
CA PRO A 122 15.86 27.76 31.04
C PRO A 122 15.11 26.79 30.11
N PHE A 123 15.16 27.05 28.80
CA PHE A 123 14.57 26.19 27.78
C PHE A 123 15.55 25.95 26.63
N LYS A 124 15.43 24.78 25.98
CA LYS A 124 16.13 24.43 24.74
C LYS A 124 15.28 24.67 23.50
N GLU A 125 13.98 24.51 23.66
CA GLU A 125 12.97 24.72 22.63
C GLU A 125 11.73 25.33 23.27
N MET A 126 11.14 26.34 22.64
CA MET A 126 9.88 26.94 23.06
C MET A 126 8.92 27.08 21.87
N PRO A 127 7.83 26.31 21.81
CA PRO A 127 6.84 26.41 20.73
C PRO A 127 6.27 27.84 20.59
N ILE A 128 6.04 28.28 19.35
CA ILE A 128 5.44 29.59 19.06
C ILE A 128 3.96 29.39 18.73
N THR A 129 3.11 29.40 19.76
CA THR A 129 1.68 29.10 19.66
C THR A 129 0.85 30.10 20.45
N TRP A 130 -0.43 30.25 20.11
CA TRP A 130 -1.33 31.23 20.73
C TRP A 130 -1.56 31.00 22.24
N ASP A 131 -1.50 29.76 22.73
CA ASP A 131 -1.61 29.43 24.16
C ASP A 131 -0.41 29.93 24.98
N ARG A 132 0.67 30.31 24.31
CA ARG A 132 1.89 30.87 24.91
C ARG A 132 1.98 32.38 24.82
N ALA A 133 1.07 33.03 24.09
CA ALA A 133 0.93 34.48 24.03
C ALA A 133 0.02 35.01 25.14
N PHE A 134 0.01 36.33 25.34
CA PHE A 134 -0.86 36.98 26.33
C PHE A 134 -2.34 36.64 26.10
N GLY A 135 -3.08 36.31 27.16
CA GLY A 135 -4.50 36.01 27.07
C GLY A 135 -5.08 35.32 28.31
N GLY A 136 -6.28 34.75 28.14
CA GLY A 136 -7.05 34.02 29.14
C GLY A 136 -8.48 33.80 28.67
N LYS A 137 -9.22 32.89 29.32
CA LYS A 137 -10.56 32.41 28.94
C LYS A 137 -11.55 33.53 28.63
N GLU A 138 -11.54 34.60 29.43
CA GLU A 138 -12.44 35.75 29.26
C GLU A 138 -11.84 36.86 28.35
N TYR A 139 -10.59 36.70 27.90
CA TYR A 139 -9.91 37.65 27.04
C TYR A 139 -10.17 37.34 25.56
N LYS A 140 -11.21 37.98 25.01
CA LYS A 140 -11.74 37.69 23.66
C LYS A 140 -10.70 37.71 22.53
N MET A 141 -9.64 38.51 22.64
CA MET A 141 -8.60 38.63 21.61
C MET A 141 -7.68 37.40 21.54
N ASN A 142 -7.54 36.64 22.63
CA ASN A 142 -6.80 35.37 22.66
C ASN A 142 -7.30 34.52 23.86
N PRO A 143 -8.43 33.80 23.72
CA PRO A 143 -9.00 32.98 24.78
C PRO A 143 -8.13 31.78 25.20
N LEU A 144 -7.17 31.38 24.35
CA LEU A 144 -6.26 30.27 24.61
C LEU A 144 -5.01 30.70 25.39
N GLY A 145 -4.70 31.99 25.39
CA GLY A 145 -3.46 32.54 25.96
C GLY A 145 -3.38 32.46 27.48
N LYS A 146 -2.25 32.92 28.02
CA LYS A 146 -1.97 32.95 29.45
C LYS A 146 -1.46 34.31 29.92
N GLY A 147 -1.58 34.59 31.21
CA GLY A 147 -1.25 35.90 31.80
C GLY A 147 -2.38 36.49 32.64
N ILE A 148 -3.62 36.00 32.48
CA ILE A 148 -4.80 36.46 33.23
C ILE A 148 -5.30 35.38 34.18
N ASP A 149 -5.54 34.16 33.69
CA ASP A 149 -6.19 33.12 34.49
C ASP A 149 -5.21 32.43 35.44
N PRO A 150 -5.61 32.19 36.70
CA PRO A 150 -4.82 31.40 37.63
C PRO A 150 -4.86 29.90 37.31
N VAL A 151 -3.75 29.23 37.61
CA VAL A 151 -3.58 27.78 37.51
C VAL A 151 -3.25 27.23 38.90
N ILE A 152 -3.97 26.17 39.28
CA ILE A 152 -3.74 25.46 40.54
C ILE A 152 -2.66 24.41 40.31
N LEU A 153 -1.55 24.52 41.04
CA LEU A 153 -0.47 23.54 41.03
C LEU A 153 -0.87 22.27 41.80
N PRO A 154 -0.22 21.11 41.55
CA PRO A 154 -0.48 19.86 42.28
C PRO A 154 -0.33 19.95 43.80
N ASN A 155 0.41 20.94 44.30
CA ASN A 155 0.58 21.24 45.72
C ASN A 155 -0.53 22.15 46.29
N GLY A 156 -1.60 22.41 45.53
CA GLY A 156 -2.72 23.28 45.90
C GLY A 156 -2.46 24.78 45.80
N ARG A 157 -1.24 25.20 45.40
CA ARG A 157 -0.89 26.62 45.27
C ARG A 157 -1.42 27.19 43.96
N GLU A 158 -2.13 28.31 44.05
CA GLU A 158 -2.60 29.08 42.91
C GLU A 158 -1.49 30.02 42.40
N ILE A 159 -1.17 29.95 41.10
CA ILE A 159 -0.22 30.85 40.44
C ILE A 159 -0.82 31.39 39.15
N VAL A 160 -0.45 32.61 38.75
CA VAL A 160 -0.80 33.14 37.42
C VAL A 160 0.44 33.05 36.53
N PRO A 161 0.47 32.16 35.52
CA PRO A 161 1.59 32.05 34.60
C PRO A 161 1.65 33.26 33.66
N LEU A 162 2.84 33.79 33.40
CA LEU A 162 3.07 34.82 32.39
C LEU A 162 3.21 34.18 30.98
N PRO A 163 2.90 34.93 29.91
CA PRO A 163 3.13 34.47 28.54
C PRO A 163 4.63 34.25 28.26
N ASN A 164 4.91 33.26 27.40
CA ASN A 164 6.27 33.07 26.87
C ASN A 164 6.54 34.01 25.71
N LEU A 165 5.51 34.36 24.93
CA LEU A 165 5.63 35.23 23.76
C LEU A 165 5.19 36.66 24.12
N GLU A 166 6.10 37.62 23.98
CA GLU A 166 5.82 39.04 24.18
C GLU A 166 6.33 39.88 23.01
N ASP A 167 5.70 41.05 22.85
CA ASP A 167 6.17 42.10 21.96
C ASP A 167 7.44 42.72 22.56
N PRO A 168 8.61 42.68 21.87
CA PRO A 168 9.84 43.30 22.35
C PRO A 168 9.70 44.78 22.72
N ASP A 169 8.77 45.51 22.11
CA ASP A 169 8.56 46.93 22.34
C ASP A 169 7.57 47.21 23.50
N HIS A 170 6.85 46.18 23.97
CA HIS A 170 5.82 46.28 25.01
C HIS A 170 5.85 45.08 26.00
N LEU A 171 6.97 44.93 26.72
CA LEU A 171 7.15 43.86 27.71
C LEU A 171 6.26 44.05 28.95
N ILE A 172 5.79 42.93 29.53
CA ILE A 172 4.95 42.94 30.74
C ILE A 172 5.81 43.19 31.97
N GLY A 173 5.50 44.26 32.71
CA GLY A 173 6.15 44.62 33.97
C GLY A 173 5.22 44.59 35.19
N SER A 174 3.91 44.65 34.97
CA SER A 174 2.89 44.74 36.02
C SER A 174 1.73 43.76 35.79
N PRO A 175 1.08 43.22 36.85
CA PRO A 175 -0.13 42.41 36.70
C PRO A 175 -1.32 43.17 36.09
N ALA A 176 -1.25 44.51 36.01
CA ALA A 176 -2.26 45.35 35.37
C ALA A 176 -2.06 45.49 33.85
N ASP A 177 -0.89 45.13 33.32
CA ASP A 177 -0.59 45.29 31.90
C ASP A 177 -1.48 44.36 31.06
N ARG A 178 -1.98 44.88 29.93
CA ARG A 178 -2.84 44.15 29.00
C ARG A 178 -2.34 44.36 27.55
N PRO A 179 -1.16 43.83 27.18
CA PRO A 179 -0.63 44.00 25.83
C PRO A 179 -1.47 43.25 24.79
N ASN A 180 -1.30 43.62 23.52
CA ASN A 180 -1.90 42.87 22.42
C ASN A 180 -1.23 41.48 22.30
N PRO A 181 -2.00 40.39 22.20
CA PRO A 181 -1.44 39.07 21.95
C PRO A 181 -0.66 39.02 20.64
N ILE A 182 0.52 38.40 20.66
CA ILE A 182 1.42 38.37 19.51
C ILE A 182 1.90 36.92 19.24
N CYS A 183 1.84 36.50 17.98
CA CYS A 183 2.21 35.16 17.50
C CYS A 183 2.48 35.22 15.98
N PHE A 184 3.02 34.14 15.38
CA PHE A 184 3.14 33.99 13.92
C PHE A 184 2.07 33.09 13.27
N ALA A 185 1.38 32.29 14.08
CA ALA A 185 0.34 31.35 13.66
C ALA A 185 -0.95 32.09 13.23
N PRO A 186 -1.83 31.46 12.42
CA PRO A 186 -3.07 32.09 11.97
C PRO A 186 -4.02 32.39 13.15
N ILE A 187 -4.79 33.47 13.04
CA ILE A 187 -5.84 33.86 13.98
C ILE A 187 -7.09 33.00 13.73
N ASP A 188 -7.69 32.48 14.80
CA ASP A 188 -8.92 31.70 14.73
C ASP A 188 -10.10 32.53 14.19
N MET A 189 -10.96 31.90 13.38
CA MET A 189 -12.09 32.57 12.74
C MET A 189 -13.16 33.06 13.74
N MET A 190 -13.22 32.46 14.94
CA MET A 190 -14.16 32.81 16.01
C MET A 190 -13.70 33.99 16.85
N TRP A 191 -12.46 34.46 16.69
CA TRP A 191 -11.95 35.58 17.48
C TRP A 191 -12.39 36.92 16.90
N PRO A 192 -12.64 37.96 17.72
CA PRO A 192 -13.20 39.24 17.27
C PRO A 192 -12.46 39.90 16.11
N GLN A 193 -11.14 39.68 16.00
CA GLN A 193 -10.30 40.19 14.92
C GLN A 193 -10.78 39.73 13.54
N ARG A 194 -11.30 38.51 13.44
CA ARG A 194 -11.84 37.90 12.20
C ARG A 194 -13.35 37.82 12.22
N PHE A 195 -13.97 37.39 13.31
CA PHE A 195 -15.42 37.17 13.42
C PHE A 195 -16.25 38.40 13.03
N LYS A 196 -15.78 39.62 13.34
CA LYS A 196 -16.47 40.86 12.95
C LYS A 196 -16.56 41.09 11.43
N LYS A 197 -15.80 40.34 10.63
CA LYS A 197 -15.67 40.50 9.16
C LYS A 197 -16.55 39.53 8.37
N GLN A 198 -17.22 38.57 9.02
CA GLN A 198 -17.93 37.48 8.33
C GLN A 198 -19.25 37.89 7.66
N GLY A 199 -19.77 39.10 7.92
CA GLY A 199 -21.08 39.57 7.48
C GLY A 199 -22.26 39.10 8.34
N THR A 200 -23.48 39.39 7.91
CA THR A 200 -24.73 39.13 8.65
C THR A 200 -25.44 37.87 8.16
N TYR A 201 -25.57 36.86 9.04
CA TYR A 201 -26.24 35.58 8.76
C TYR A 201 -27.63 35.50 9.41
N ASP A 202 -28.62 36.20 8.85
CA ASP A 202 -29.99 36.28 9.38
C ASP A 202 -31.01 35.43 8.58
N LYS A 203 -32.31 35.56 8.92
CA LYS A 203 -33.38 34.86 8.20
C LYS A 203 -33.51 35.29 6.73
N LYS A 204 -33.12 36.54 6.42
CA LYS A 204 -33.14 37.05 5.05
C LYS A 204 -32.06 36.34 4.24
N TRP A 205 -30.84 36.28 4.74
CA TRP A 205 -29.74 35.51 4.15
C TRP A 205 -30.12 34.03 3.96
N LEU A 206 -30.71 33.39 4.98
CA LEU A 206 -31.10 31.97 4.88
C LEU A 206 -32.14 31.71 3.78
N ARG A 207 -33.04 32.67 3.53
CA ARG A 207 -34.09 32.57 2.50
C ARG A 207 -33.57 32.91 1.11
N GLU A 208 -32.71 33.92 1.00
CA GLU A 208 -32.38 34.57 -0.28
C GLU A 208 -30.97 34.27 -0.78
N ARG A 209 -30.05 33.85 0.09
CA ARG A 209 -28.62 33.74 -0.23
C ARG A 209 -28.01 32.37 0.11
N TRP A 210 -28.55 31.60 1.06
CA TRP A 210 -28.02 30.27 1.39
C TRP A 210 -27.94 29.38 0.13
N PRO A 211 -26.79 28.75 -0.16
CA PRO A 211 -25.63 28.52 0.71
C PRO A 211 -24.45 29.50 0.56
N PHE A 212 -24.62 30.66 -0.09
CA PHE A 212 -23.56 31.62 -0.38
C PHE A 212 -23.29 32.63 0.74
N TYR A 213 -22.20 33.39 0.65
CA TYR A 213 -21.82 34.38 1.67
C TYR A 213 -22.78 35.59 1.72
N PRO A 214 -22.94 36.23 2.90
CA PRO A 214 -23.63 37.50 3.03
C PRO A 214 -23.04 38.59 2.14
N GLU A 215 -23.87 39.51 1.65
CA GLU A 215 -23.43 40.62 0.78
C GLU A 215 -22.57 41.65 1.54
N ASP A 216 -22.75 41.77 2.85
CA ASP A 216 -22.03 42.69 3.73
C ASP A 216 -20.73 42.11 4.32
N MET A 217 -20.26 40.95 3.82
CA MET A 217 -19.03 40.32 4.26
C MET A 217 -17.79 41.12 3.86
N ASP A 218 -16.88 41.36 4.81
CA ASP A 218 -15.54 41.88 4.53
C ASP A 218 -14.62 40.72 4.11
N TRP A 219 -14.24 40.70 2.84
CA TRP A 219 -13.38 39.66 2.23
C TRP A 219 -11.99 39.55 2.87
N SER A 220 -11.53 40.56 3.63
CA SER A 220 -10.33 40.46 4.47
C SER A 220 -10.45 39.44 5.60
N PHE A 221 -11.65 38.89 5.83
CA PHE A 221 -11.90 37.73 6.70
C PHE A 221 -11.02 36.53 6.36
N PHE A 222 -10.72 36.32 5.07
CA PHE A 222 -9.94 35.16 4.63
C PHE A 222 -8.44 35.34 4.85
N ASN A 223 -7.92 36.56 5.04
CA ASN A 223 -6.58 36.77 5.54
C ASN A 223 -6.51 36.32 7.01
N CYS A 224 -5.75 35.25 7.27
CA CYS A 224 -5.68 34.58 8.57
C CYS A 224 -4.51 35.07 9.41
N ALA A 225 -3.45 35.64 8.80
CA ALA A 225 -2.32 36.17 9.54
C ALA A 225 -2.69 37.47 10.29
N SER A 226 -1.94 37.83 11.35
CA SER A 226 -2.06 39.15 11.98
C SER A 226 -1.76 40.28 10.98
N GLU A 227 -2.32 41.47 11.19
CA GLU A 227 -2.20 42.60 10.25
C GLU A 227 -0.73 43.01 9.99
N ASP A 228 0.14 42.84 10.98
CA ASP A 228 1.60 43.06 10.89
C ASP A 228 2.37 41.97 10.11
N GLN A 229 1.68 40.91 9.68
CA GLN A 229 2.17 39.83 8.81
C GLN A 229 1.53 39.85 7.41
N GLN A 230 0.79 40.92 7.11
CA GLN A 230 0.16 41.15 5.82
C GLN A 230 0.87 42.31 5.11
N ARG A 231 0.79 42.32 3.78
CA ARG A 231 1.27 43.43 2.95
C ARG A 231 0.22 43.88 1.97
N ASP A 232 0.32 45.14 1.55
CA ASP A 232 -0.44 45.61 0.41
C ASP A 232 0.12 45.01 -0.88
N GLY A 233 -0.78 44.48 -1.72
CA GLY A 233 -0.42 43.69 -2.89
C GLY A 233 0.01 42.25 -2.58
N PHE A 234 0.47 41.55 -3.62
CA PHE A 234 0.81 40.12 -3.59
C PHE A 234 2.30 39.90 -3.85
N PHE A 235 2.82 38.70 -3.56
CA PHE A 235 4.20 38.34 -3.86
C PHE A 235 4.35 38.02 -5.36
N ARG A 236 5.55 38.25 -5.91
CA ARG A 236 5.88 38.01 -7.32
C ARG A 236 6.60 36.68 -7.55
N GLY A 237 7.32 36.18 -6.55
CA GLY A 237 8.27 35.09 -6.65
C GLY A 237 9.70 35.64 -6.72
N GLY A 238 10.65 34.92 -6.10
CA GLY A 238 12.06 35.32 -6.02
C GLY A 238 12.40 36.32 -4.91
N GLU A 239 11.42 36.82 -4.13
CA GLU A 239 11.73 37.68 -2.99
C GLU A 239 12.49 36.93 -1.88
N GLU A 240 13.59 37.52 -1.42
CA GLU A 240 14.38 37.00 -0.29
C GLU A 240 13.66 37.22 1.05
N PHE A 241 13.70 36.20 1.91
CA PHE A 241 13.25 36.25 3.29
C PHE A 241 14.31 35.69 4.24
N PHE A 242 14.28 36.15 5.49
CA PHE A 242 15.12 35.63 6.57
C PHE A 242 14.29 35.22 7.78
N ILE A 243 14.78 34.25 8.55
CA ILE A 243 14.22 33.77 9.81
C ILE A 243 15.34 33.66 10.85
N GLU A 244 15.06 34.08 12.08
CA GLU A 244 16.02 34.07 13.20
C GLU A 244 15.53 33.16 14.32
N ASN A 245 16.45 32.32 14.82
CA ASN A 245 16.32 31.47 16.01
C ASN A 245 15.12 30.52 16.00
N MET A 246 14.71 30.02 14.83
CA MET A 246 13.63 29.03 14.69
C MET A 246 14.07 27.68 14.12
N HIS A 247 15.38 27.40 14.15
CA HIS A 247 15.95 26.12 13.74
C HIS A 247 17.06 25.70 14.71
N PRO A 248 17.15 24.41 15.09
CA PRO A 248 18.08 23.94 16.12
C PRO A 248 19.56 24.20 15.79
N GLU A 249 19.94 24.13 14.52
CA GLU A 249 21.34 24.27 14.08
C GLU A 249 21.63 25.57 13.33
N ARG A 250 20.60 26.32 12.92
CA ARG A 250 20.73 27.48 12.02
C ARG A 250 20.08 28.70 12.67
N PRO A 251 20.82 29.44 13.52
CA PRO A 251 20.28 30.60 14.23
C PRO A 251 19.82 31.71 13.28
N LYS A 252 20.32 31.73 12.04
CA LYS A 252 19.79 32.56 10.96
C LYS A 252 19.64 31.75 9.68
N ILE A 253 18.45 31.80 9.10
CA ILE A 253 18.11 31.22 7.80
C ILE A 253 17.87 32.37 6.83
N VAL A 254 18.43 32.28 5.64
CA VAL A 254 18.15 33.18 4.51
C VAL A 254 17.75 32.30 3.32
N SER A 255 16.63 32.61 2.68
CA SER A 255 16.10 31.89 1.53
C SER A 255 15.23 32.83 0.68
N GLN A 256 14.57 32.32 -0.36
CA GLN A 256 13.70 33.11 -1.23
C GLN A 256 12.41 32.36 -1.58
N ILE A 257 11.36 33.10 -1.91
CA ILE A 257 10.15 32.53 -2.52
C ILE A 257 10.53 31.92 -3.88
N PRO A 258 9.99 30.74 -4.27
CA PRO A 258 10.26 30.16 -5.58
C PRO A 258 10.05 31.17 -6.72
N ALA A 259 11.07 31.36 -7.55
CA ALA A 259 11.06 32.25 -8.72
C ALA A 259 10.36 31.56 -9.91
N LEU A 260 9.08 31.23 -9.74
CA LEU A 260 8.27 30.47 -10.69
C LEU A 260 7.01 31.26 -11.09
N ARG A 261 6.56 31.08 -12.34
CA ARG A 261 5.22 31.51 -12.80
C ARG A 261 4.32 30.29 -12.96
N GLN A 262 3.21 30.27 -12.23
CA GLN A 262 2.20 29.21 -12.34
C GLN A 262 1.13 29.60 -13.35
N LYS A 263 1.17 28.98 -14.53
CA LYS A 263 0.19 29.21 -15.60
C LYS A 263 -0.99 28.26 -15.40
N CYS A 264 -2.19 28.81 -15.26
CA CYS A 264 -3.41 28.05 -15.07
C CYS A 264 -4.38 28.34 -16.21
N PHE A 265 -5.01 27.30 -16.74
CA PHE A 265 -5.98 27.42 -17.81
C PHE A 265 -7.21 26.58 -17.48
N VAL A 266 -8.38 27.08 -17.88
CA VAL A 266 -9.63 26.31 -17.83
C VAL A 266 -10.18 26.12 -19.23
N ASN A 267 -10.61 24.89 -19.53
CA ASN A 267 -11.41 24.59 -20.70
C ASN A 267 -12.86 24.36 -20.26
N LYS A 268 -13.76 25.28 -20.61
CA LYS A 268 -15.16 25.24 -20.16
C LYS A 268 -16.17 25.28 -21.30
N LEU A 269 -17.34 24.70 -21.11
CA LEU A 269 -18.46 24.80 -22.04
C LEU A 269 -18.94 26.25 -22.12
N LYS A 270 -19.29 26.70 -23.34
CA LYS A 270 -19.98 27.98 -23.51
C LYS A 270 -21.45 27.92 -23.09
N ASP A 271 -22.05 26.73 -23.14
CA ASP A 271 -23.45 26.48 -22.82
C ASP A 271 -23.60 25.11 -22.12
N LEU A 272 -24.23 25.10 -20.94
CA LEU A 272 -24.50 23.89 -20.16
C LEU A 272 -25.63 23.02 -20.74
N ASP A 273 -26.49 23.60 -21.57
CA ASP A 273 -27.58 22.89 -22.25
C ASP A 273 -27.10 22.14 -23.50
N ASN A 274 -25.92 22.49 -24.03
CA ASN A 274 -25.28 21.82 -25.14
C ASN A 274 -23.93 21.18 -24.75
N PRO A 275 -23.93 19.98 -24.12
CA PRO A 275 -22.71 19.32 -23.67
C PRO A 275 -21.77 18.83 -24.79
N GLU A 276 -22.24 18.80 -26.05
CA GLU A 276 -21.41 18.57 -27.25
C GLU A 276 -20.99 19.89 -27.93
N GLY A 277 -21.34 21.03 -27.34
CA GLY A 277 -21.10 22.36 -27.88
C GLY A 277 -19.66 22.84 -27.77
N GLU A 278 -19.43 24.08 -28.22
CA GLU A 278 -18.12 24.71 -28.23
C GLU A 278 -17.55 24.89 -26.81
N THR A 279 -16.24 24.67 -26.67
CA THR A 279 -15.50 24.91 -25.43
C THR A 279 -14.65 26.18 -25.56
N LEU A 280 -14.54 26.95 -24.49
CA LEU A 280 -13.65 28.09 -24.33
C LEU A 280 -12.42 27.67 -23.49
N PHE A 281 -11.24 27.75 -24.10
CA PHE A 281 -9.97 27.64 -23.40
C PHE A 281 -9.48 29.04 -23.03
N GLN A 282 -9.31 29.31 -21.74
CA GLN A 282 -8.90 30.63 -21.25
C GLN A 282 -7.88 30.49 -20.12
N GLU A 283 -6.97 31.46 -20.02
CA GLU A 283 -6.04 31.57 -18.91
C GLU A 283 -6.74 32.13 -17.67
N VAL A 284 -6.39 31.58 -16.51
CA VAL A 284 -6.75 32.09 -15.19
C VAL A 284 -5.51 32.74 -14.60
N GLU A 285 -5.54 34.06 -14.42
CA GLU A 285 -4.43 34.80 -13.81
C GLU A 285 -4.23 34.35 -12.36
N THR A 286 -3.00 33.99 -12.00
CA THR A 286 -2.66 33.53 -10.64
C THR A 286 -1.71 34.50 -9.94
N LYS A 287 -1.87 34.67 -8.62
CA LYS A 287 -1.05 35.56 -7.78
C LYS A 287 -0.62 34.85 -6.51
N ILE A 288 0.59 35.13 -6.02
CA ILE A 288 1.08 34.54 -4.76
C ILE A 288 0.50 35.34 -3.60
N ASP A 289 -0.52 34.81 -2.93
CA ASP A 289 -1.20 35.53 -1.85
C ASP A 289 -0.87 35.00 -0.45
N THR A 290 -0.49 33.72 -0.32
CA THR A 290 -0.13 33.13 0.97
C THR A 290 1.22 32.42 0.89
N LEU A 291 2.09 32.72 1.86
CA LEU A 291 3.34 31.99 2.11
C LEU A 291 3.26 31.32 3.50
N ILE A 292 3.44 30.00 3.56
CA ILE A 292 3.46 29.22 4.80
C ILE A 292 4.88 28.67 5.00
N LEU A 293 5.51 28.99 6.13
CA LEU A 293 6.90 28.65 6.42
C LEU A 293 7.02 27.70 7.63
N PHE A 294 7.91 26.71 7.51
CA PHE A 294 8.22 25.70 8.52
C PHE A 294 9.73 25.73 8.80
N PRO A 295 10.22 26.70 9.59
CA PRO A 295 11.65 26.96 9.70
C PRO A 295 12.45 25.79 10.28
N HIS A 296 11.90 25.09 11.26
CA HIS A 296 12.50 23.92 11.90
C HIS A 296 12.79 22.77 10.91
N ALA A 297 12.06 22.69 9.79
CA ALA A 297 12.23 21.67 8.76
C ALA A 297 12.85 22.22 7.46
N LEU A 298 13.16 23.52 7.40
CA LEU A 298 13.65 24.22 6.21
C LEU A 298 12.71 24.06 5.00
N LYS A 299 11.39 24.06 5.24
CA LYS A 299 10.37 23.91 4.20
C LYS A 299 9.40 25.08 4.15
N GLY A 300 8.83 25.32 2.97
CA GLY A 300 7.75 26.29 2.79
C GLY A 300 6.72 25.84 1.76
N ILE A 301 5.54 26.43 1.81
CA ILE A 301 4.46 26.28 0.83
C ILE A 301 4.11 27.68 0.34
N ALA A 302 4.14 27.89 -0.98
CA ALA A 302 3.66 29.12 -1.62
C ALA A 302 2.39 28.82 -2.42
N LEU A 303 1.37 29.68 -2.27
CA LEU A 303 0.05 29.49 -2.87
C LEU A 303 -0.17 30.52 -3.98
N TRP A 304 -0.32 30.05 -5.21
CA TRP A 304 -0.75 30.84 -6.36
C TRP A 304 -2.25 30.71 -6.53
N ARG A 305 -2.99 31.80 -6.35
CA ARG A 305 -4.45 31.78 -6.42
C ARG A 305 -4.96 32.54 -7.64
N GLY A 306 -5.86 31.89 -8.37
CA GLY A 306 -6.60 32.46 -9.49
C GLY A 306 -8.10 32.24 -9.33
N THR A 307 -8.91 33.10 -9.95
CA THR A 307 -10.38 33.04 -9.89
C THR A 307 -10.96 33.20 -11.29
N VAL A 308 -11.98 32.41 -11.61
CA VAL A 308 -12.64 32.44 -12.93
C VAL A 308 -14.16 32.29 -12.80
N GLU A 309 -14.90 33.08 -13.56
CA GLU A 309 -16.37 32.99 -13.63
C GLU A 309 -16.81 31.67 -14.28
N VAL A 310 -17.81 31.01 -13.70
CA VAL A 310 -18.37 29.72 -14.14
C VAL A 310 -19.89 29.80 -14.26
N LEU A 311 -20.47 28.98 -15.13
CA LEU A 311 -21.90 28.99 -15.42
C LEU A 311 -22.75 28.26 -14.37
N ASP A 312 -22.16 27.38 -13.57
CA ASP A 312 -22.85 26.63 -12.51
C ASP A 312 -22.08 26.70 -11.18
N ASP A 313 -22.81 26.64 -10.07
CA ASP A 313 -22.27 26.60 -8.71
C ASP A 313 -21.37 25.38 -8.44
N GLU A 314 -21.52 24.29 -9.19
CA GLU A 314 -20.61 23.14 -9.14
C GLU A 314 -19.55 23.17 -10.25
N ALA A 315 -19.41 24.29 -10.95
CA ALA A 315 -18.50 24.47 -12.09
C ALA A 315 -18.64 23.33 -13.12
N LEU A 316 -19.88 22.89 -13.38
CA LEU A 316 -20.17 21.80 -14.33
C LEU A 316 -19.75 22.13 -15.76
N ASP A 317 -19.69 23.41 -16.10
CA ASP A 317 -19.19 23.91 -17.36
C ASP A 317 -17.68 23.67 -17.51
N VAL A 318 -16.93 23.56 -16.42
CA VAL A 318 -15.49 23.34 -16.46
C VAL A 318 -15.18 21.87 -16.74
N LEU A 319 -14.83 21.60 -17.99
CA LEU A 319 -14.45 20.27 -18.44
C LEU A 319 -13.03 19.94 -17.98
N HIS A 320 -12.10 20.89 -18.09
CA HIS A 320 -10.69 20.67 -17.76
C HIS A 320 -10.06 21.86 -17.02
N ILE A 321 -9.13 21.55 -16.11
CA ILE A 321 -8.16 22.50 -15.55
C ILE A 321 -6.78 22.03 -16.02
N PHE A 322 -5.99 22.93 -16.59
CA PHE A 322 -4.62 22.67 -17.01
C PHE A 322 -3.65 23.61 -16.29
N VAL A 323 -2.63 23.04 -15.66
CA VAL A 323 -1.60 23.81 -14.92
C VAL A 323 -0.23 23.48 -15.48
N ALA A 324 0.58 24.52 -15.65
CA ALA A 324 1.98 24.44 -16.07
C ALA A 324 2.84 25.42 -15.27
N THR A 325 4.11 25.09 -15.10
CA THR A 325 5.11 25.95 -14.46
C THR A 325 6.04 26.55 -15.52
N GLU A 326 6.37 27.83 -15.40
CA GLU A 326 7.49 28.47 -16.07
C GLU A 326 8.51 28.99 -15.06
N ASN A 327 9.78 29.09 -15.47
CA ASN A 327 10.75 29.87 -14.72
C ASN A 327 10.43 31.36 -14.87
N LEU A 328 10.47 32.11 -13.77
CA LEU A 328 10.20 33.55 -13.80
C LEU A 328 11.21 34.33 -14.66
N LEU A 329 12.43 33.81 -14.82
CA LEU A 329 13.48 34.41 -15.64
C LEU A 329 13.29 34.23 -17.15
N ASP A 330 12.46 33.27 -17.57
CA ASP A 330 12.20 33.01 -18.99
C ASP A 330 11.14 33.98 -19.54
N ASN A 331 11.12 34.17 -20.86
CA ASN A 331 10.04 34.90 -21.51
C ASN A 331 8.71 34.14 -21.36
N ALA A 332 7.64 34.87 -21.03
CA ALA A 332 6.31 34.28 -20.88
C ALA A 332 5.81 33.76 -22.22
N LYS A 333 5.33 32.52 -22.24
CA LYS A 333 4.75 31.90 -23.44
C LYS A 333 3.28 32.30 -23.60
N ASP A 334 2.81 32.33 -24.84
CA ASP A 334 1.43 32.68 -25.17
C ASP A 334 0.45 31.54 -24.87
N ILE A 335 -0.84 31.87 -24.91
CA ILE A 335 -1.93 30.90 -24.67
C ILE A 335 -1.98 29.81 -25.75
N ASP A 336 -1.59 30.11 -26.99
CA ASP A 336 -1.64 29.16 -28.11
C ASP A 336 -0.63 28.03 -27.94
N TYR A 337 0.56 28.33 -27.42
CA TYR A 337 1.56 27.34 -27.01
C TYR A 337 0.97 26.34 -26.01
N TYR A 338 0.29 26.84 -24.97
CA TYR A 338 -0.32 26.00 -23.95
C TYR A 338 -1.54 25.24 -24.45
N TYR A 339 -2.32 25.82 -25.36
CA TYR A 339 -3.44 25.13 -25.99
C TYR A 339 -2.97 23.92 -26.79
N LYS A 340 -1.86 24.04 -27.54
CA LYS A 340 -1.25 22.91 -28.27
C LYS A 340 -0.82 21.80 -27.31
N ILE A 341 -0.14 22.13 -26.22
CA ILE A 341 0.27 21.14 -25.20
C ILE A 341 -0.95 20.47 -24.55
N PHE A 342 -1.96 21.27 -24.18
CA PHE A 342 -3.21 20.78 -23.63
C PHE A 342 -3.87 19.77 -24.58
N GLN A 343 -3.95 20.07 -25.88
CA GLN A 343 -4.52 19.16 -26.87
C GLN A 343 -3.75 17.84 -26.97
N LYS A 344 -2.42 17.89 -26.99
CA LYS A 344 -1.57 16.69 -26.99
C LYS A 344 -1.74 15.86 -25.71
N LYS A 345 -1.64 16.48 -24.53
CA LYS A 345 -1.86 15.83 -23.22
C LYS A 345 -3.27 15.26 -23.09
N ARG A 346 -4.27 15.88 -23.72
CA ARG A 346 -5.67 15.40 -23.73
C ARG A 346 -5.86 14.14 -24.58
N LYS A 347 -5.17 14.04 -25.72
CA LYS A 347 -5.26 12.92 -26.66
C LYS A 347 -4.38 11.72 -26.29
N GLY A 348 -3.43 11.89 -25.37
CA GLY A 348 -2.46 10.84 -25.02
C GLY A 348 -1.35 10.67 -26.06
N GLU A 349 -1.12 11.68 -26.92
CA GLU A 349 -0.19 11.65 -28.06
C GLU A 349 1.15 12.37 -27.76
N ILE A 350 1.84 12.05 -26.65
CA ILE A 350 3.20 12.59 -26.41
C ILE A 350 4.16 11.45 -26.12
N ASP A 351 4.92 11.07 -27.16
CA ASP A 351 6.19 10.35 -27.10
C ASP A 351 7.35 11.13 -27.79
N ASP A 352 7.17 12.40 -28.21
CA ASP A 352 8.23 13.14 -28.93
C ASP A 352 8.46 14.59 -28.45
N LEU A 353 9.43 14.70 -27.51
CA LEU A 353 10.51 15.71 -27.31
C LEU A 353 10.20 17.17 -26.87
N PRO A 354 11.12 17.85 -26.11
CA PRO A 354 12.55 17.54 -25.91
C PRO A 354 12.94 17.13 -24.47
N GLU A 355 13.32 15.86 -24.33
CA GLU A 355 13.82 15.20 -23.12
C GLU A 355 15.22 15.67 -22.66
N VAL A 356 15.80 16.73 -23.22
CA VAL A 356 17.18 17.13 -22.89
C VAL A 356 17.29 17.82 -21.53
N GLN A 357 16.20 18.36 -20.97
CA GLN A 357 16.19 18.85 -19.58
C GLN A 357 15.60 17.84 -18.59
N GLU A 358 14.65 17.02 -19.02
CA GLU A 358 14.07 15.96 -18.18
C GLU A 358 15.03 14.77 -18.01
N ALA A 359 15.86 14.43 -19.00
CA ALA A 359 16.90 13.41 -18.83
C ALA A 359 18.03 13.89 -17.90
N GLU A 360 18.40 15.18 -17.88
CA GLU A 360 19.36 15.72 -16.90
C GLU A 360 18.76 15.81 -15.49
N VAL A 361 17.48 16.14 -15.37
CA VAL A 361 16.76 16.17 -14.09
C VAL A 361 16.44 14.75 -13.60
N MET A 362 16.13 13.81 -14.48
CA MET A 362 15.92 12.38 -14.20
C MET A 362 17.23 11.66 -13.94
N LEU A 363 18.35 12.01 -14.59
CA LEU A 363 19.68 11.53 -14.20
C LEU A 363 20.04 12.09 -12.82
N LYS A 364 19.84 13.39 -12.57
CA LYS A 364 20.13 13.96 -11.23
C LYS A 364 19.18 13.46 -10.16
N LYS A 365 17.92 13.15 -10.50
CA LYS A 365 16.90 12.58 -9.61
C LYS A 365 17.11 11.08 -9.42
N ALA A 366 17.53 10.33 -10.43
CA ALA A 366 17.94 8.94 -10.30
C ALA A 366 19.28 8.84 -9.55
N GLU A 367 20.22 9.76 -9.73
CA GLU A 367 21.43 9.87 -8.92
C GLU A 367 21.10 10.22 -7.46
N LYS A 368 20.12 11.09 -7.22
CA LYS A 368 19.65 11.45 -5.88
C LYS A 368 18.75 10.41 -5.23
N GLU A 369 17.89 9.73 -5.98
CA GLU A 369 17.05 8.62 -5.54
C GLU A 369 17.88 7.36 -5.40
N LEU A 370 18.96 7.17 -6.15
CA LEU A 370 19.97 6.17 -5.90
C LEU A 370 20.81 6.56 -4.67
N GLU A 371 21.04 7.85 -4.37
CA GLU A 371 21.66 8.33 -3.12
C GLU A 371 20.72 8.19 -1.90
N ILE A 372 19.43 8.47 -2.06
CA ILE A 372 18.38 8.34 -1.03
C ILE A 372 18.03 6.88 -0.84
N ALA A 373 17.89 6.08 -1.89
CA ALA A 373 17.79 4.63 -1.83
C ALA A 373 19.12 4.03 -1.36
N LYS A 374 20.29 4.60 -1.61
CA LYS A 374 21.55 4.21 -0.92
C LYS A 374 21.54 4.60 0.55
N LYS A 375 20.83 5.66 0.98
CA LYS A 375 20.67 6.08 2.39
C LYS A 375 19.60 5.27 3.13
N GLU A 376 18.50 4.94 2.45
CA GLU A 376 17.39 4.13 2.94
C GLU A 376 17.73 2.63 2.83
N LEU A 377 18.37 2.11 1.78
CA LEU A 377 19.07 0.80 1.80
C LEU A 377 20.31 0.81 2.71
N LYS A 378 20.85 1.95 3.16
CA LYS A 378 21.84 1.96 4.26
C LYS A 378 21.19 1.77 5.63
N GLU A 379 19.91 2.13 5.78
CA GLU A 379 19.18 2.12 7.06
C GLU A 379 18.08 1.03 7.16
N LEU A 380 17.60 0.46 6.05
CA LEU A 380 16.65 -0.67 6.02
C LEU A 380 17.32 -1.97 6.49
N PRO A 381 18.54 -2.31 6.01
CA PRO A 381 19.32 -3.39 6.60
C PRO A 381 19.74 -3.07 8.01
N LYS A 382 19.65 -1.82 8.48
CA LYS A 382 19.96 -1.42 9.85
C LYS A 382 18.75 -1.57 10.76
N LYS A 383 17.52 -1.25 10.33
CA LYS A 383 16.29 -1.50 11.11
C LYS A 383 15.84 -2.96 11.10
N ILE A 384 15.99 -3.65 9.96
CA ILE A 384 15.75 -5.09 9.86
C ILE A 384 16.89 -5.85 10.56
N ASN A 385 18.16 -5.44 10.40
CA ASN A 385 19.21 -5.98 11.25
C ASN A 385 19.02 -5.59 12.72
N ASP A 386 18.55 -4.42 13.11
CA ASP A 386 18.45 -4.06 14.54
C ASP A 386 17.41 -4.92 15.27
N SER A 387 16.43 -5.49 14.54
CA SER A 387 15.49 -6.49 15.06
C SER A 387 16.05 -7.92 15.00
N ILE A 388 16.88 -8.26 14.00
CA ILE A 388 17.58 -9.56 13.88
C ILE A 388 18.80 -9.66 14.83
N LEU A 389 19.51 -8.55 15.06
CA LEU A 389 20.70 -8.35 15.90
C LEU A 389 20.33 -8.25 17.38
N ARG A 390 19.11 -7.78 17.71
CA ARG A 390 18.60 -7.81 19.08
C ARG A 390 18.29 -9.22 19.60
N GLY A 391 18.17 -10.22 18.70
CA GLY A 391 17.82 -11.61 19.07
C GLY A 391 18.97 -12.61 19.04
N LEU A 392 19.93 -12.53 18.10
CA LEU A 392 20.79 -13.69 17.76
C LEU A 392 22.32 -13.43 17.81
N GLY A 393 22.76 -12.28 18.31
CA GLY A 393 24.17 -11.88 18.29
C GLY A 393 24.66 -11.42 16.91
N GLU A 394 25.62 -10.49 16.89
CA GLU A 394 26.03 -9.74 15.69
C GLU A 394 26.95 -10.52 14.73
N ARG A 395 26.47 -11.36 13.80
CA ARG A 395 27.38 -12.07 12.86
C ARG A 395 28.04 -11.14 11.81
N PRO A 396 29.24 -11.47 11.28
CA PRO A 396 29.93 -10.63 10.30
C PRO A 396 29.12 -10.37 9.03
N LYS A 397 29.19 -9.14 8.49
CA LYS A 397 28.70 -8.81 7.14
C LYS A 397 29.78 -9.12 6.09
N GLN A 398 29.39 -9.73 4.98
CA GLN A 398 30.29 -10.10 3.89
C GLN A 398 30.97 -8.87 3.28
N SER A 399 32.30 -8.91 3.13
CA SER A 399 33.04 -7.95 2.32
C SER A 399 33.59 -8.67 1.09
N PHE A 400 33.39 -8.10 -0.09
CA PHE A 400 34.01 -8.56 -1.33
C PHE A 400 35.23 -7.71 -1.61
N THR A 401 36.32 -8.32 -2.07
CA THR A 401 37.47 -7.54 -2.47
C THR A 401 37.15 -6.76 -3.76
N PRO A 402 37.71 -5.55 -3.96
CA PRO A 402 37.49 -4.78 -5.18
C PRO A 402 37.80 -5.55 -6.46
N ASN A 403 38.79 -6.44 -6.44
CA ASN A 403 39.15 -7.28 -7.59
C ASN A 403 38.08 -8.34 -7.92
N GLU A 404 37.35 -8.86 -6.93
CA GLU A 404 36.26 -9.81 -7.14
C GLU A 404 35.00 -9.14 -7.70
N ILE A 405 34.73 -7.91 -7.27
CA ILE A 405 33.65 -7.08 -7.81
C ILE A 405 33.91 -6.78 -9.30
N ILE A 406 35.16 -6.43 -9.64
CA ILE A 406 35.57 -6.17 -11.02
C ILE A 406 35.48 -7.44 -11.87
N LYS A 407 35.94 -8.58 -11.35
CA LYS A 407 35.87 -9.86 -12.06
C LYS A 407 34.42 -10.28 -12.35
N SER A 408 33.55 -10.19 -11.37
CA SER A 408 32.11 -10.49 -11.51
C SER A 408 31.41 -9.54 -12.49
N ALA A 409 31.76 -8.25 -12.47
CA ALA A 409 31.23 -7.28 -13.42
C ALA A 409 31.66 -7.58 -14.86
N LEU A 410 32.92 -7.98 -15.07
CA LEU A 410 33.43 -8.38 -16.39
C LEU A 410 32.78 -9.66 -16.91
N GLU A 411 32.62 -10.69 -16.07
CA GLU A 411 31.94 -11.94 -16.43
C GLU A 411 30.46 -11.71 -16.81
N ASN A 412 29.75 -10.81 -16.11
CA ASN A 412 28.36 -10.47 -16.44
C ASN A 412 28.24 -9.69 -17.76
N ILE A 413 29.21 -8.82 -18.07
CA ILE A 413 29.27 -8.10 -19.35
C ILE A 413 29.49 -9.09 -20.50
N GLU A 414 30.38 -10.06 -20.32
CA GLU A 414 30.71 -11.08 -21.31
C GLU A 414 29.52 -12.03 -21.59
N ASN A 415 28.81 -12.47 -20.54
CA ASN A 415 27.58 -13.25 -20.66
C ASN A 415 26.47 -12.48 -21.41
N SER A 416 26.39 -11.16 -21.20
CA SER A 416 25.42 -10.31 -21.89
C SER A 416 25.76 -10.17 -23.37
N GLU A 417 27.05 -9.96 -23.72
CA GLU A 417 27.52 -9.94 -25.11
C GLU A 417 27.18 -11.24 -25.87
N GLN A 418 27.38 -12.40 -25.22
CA GLN A 418 27.04 -13.71 -25.81
C GLN A 418 25.54 -13.90 -26.04
N PHE A 419 24.70 -13.47 -25.10
CA PHE A 419 23.24 -13.54 -25.24
C PHE A 419 22.77 -12.72 -26.44
N PHE A 420 23.26 -11.49 -26.61
CA PHE A 420 22.89 -10.63 -27.75
C PHE A 420 23.38 -11.19 -29.09
N GLY A 421 24.60 -11.74 -29.14
CA GLY A 421 25.12 -12.39 -30.34
C GLY A 421 24.26 -13.57 -30.78
N LYS A 422 23.73 -14.35 -29.83
CA LYS A 422 22.81 -15.46 -30.11
C LYS A 422 21.47 -14.95 -30.66
N THR A 423 20.89 -13.92 -30.06
CA THR A 423 19.63 -13.32 -30.52
C THR A 423 19.75 -12.71 -31.93
N GLU A 424 20.93 -12.18 -32.31
CA GLU A 424 21.18 -11.66 -33.65
C GLU A 424 21.22 -12.78 -34.71
N LEU A 425 21.87 -13.91 -34.40
CA LEU A 425 21.88 -15.09 -35.27
C LEU A 425 20.45 -15.64 -35.46
N ASP A 426 19.66 -15.69 -34.39
CA ASP A 426 18.27 -16.14 -34.44
C ASP A 426 17.41 -15.21 -35.31
N LEU A 427 17.60 -13.89 -35.21
CA LEU A 427 16.88 -12.90 -36.02
C LEU A 427 17.32 -12.87 -37.50
N GLN A 428 18.61 -13.14 -37.78
CA GLN A 428 19.09 -13.30 -39.16
C GLN A 428 18.52 -14.57 -39.80
N GLY A 429 18.51 -15.69 -39.06
CA GLY A 429 17.87 -16.93 -39.50
C GLY A 429 16.39 -16.74 -39.83
N LEU A 430 15.64 -16.02 -38.98
CA LEU A 430 14.24 -15.69 -39.23
C LEU A 430 14.05 -14.79 -40.47
N ARG A 431 15.01 -13.94 -40.83
CA ARG A 431 14.94 -13.12 -42.05
C ARG A 431 15.30 -13.89 -43.31
N GLU A 432 16.23 -14.83 -43.21
CA GLU A 432 16.53 -15.77 -44.30
C GLU A 432 15.35 -16.71 -44.57
N GLU A 433 14.63 -17.14 -43.53
CA GLU A 433 13.48 -18.04 -43.62
C GLU A 433 12.19 -17.33 -44.09
N PHE A 434 11.90 -16.12 -43.59
CA PHE A 434 10.61 -15.44 -43.83
C PHE A 434 10.70 -14.15 -44.69
N GLY A 435 11.89 -13.79 -45.18
CA GLY A 435 12.10 -12.67 -46.10
C GLY A 435 11.69 -11.30 -45.53
N HIS A 436 11.10 -10.44 -46.37
CA HIS A 436 10.76 -9.04 -46.06
C HIS A 436 9.58 -8.85 -45.09
N ILE A 437 8.99 -9.95 -44.59
CA ILE A 437 7.86 -9.94 -43.64
C ILE A 437 8.35 -9.59 -42.22
N VAL A 438 9.61 -9.89 -41.88
CA VAL A 438 10.22 -9.52 -40.61
C VAL A 438 10.93 -8.16 -40.77
N LYS A 439 10.29 -7.10 -40.25
CA LYS A 439 10.85 -5.74 -40.27
C LYS A 439 11.93 -5.62 -39.19
N ILE A 440 13.21 -5.70 -39.57
CA ILE A 440 14.33 -5.51 -38.65
C ILE A 440 14.73 -4.03 -38.61
N GLU A 441 14.22 -3.28 -37.64
CA GLU A 441 14.58 -1.88 -37.38
C GLU A 441 15.77 -1.73 -36.39
N SER A 442 16.76 -2.64 -36.39
CA SER A 442 17.77 -2.71 -35.31
C SER A 442 19.16 -2.15 -35.62
N ILE A 443 19.44 -1.61 -36.82
CA ILE A 443 20.81 -1.15 -37.17
C ILE A 443 21.25 0.05 -36.30
N ASN A 444 20.36 0.98 -35.96
CA ASN A 444 20.71 2.11 -35.08
C ASN A 444 20.80 1.70 -33.60
N MET A 445 19.99 0.74 -33.15
CA MET A 445 20.03 0.23 -31.78
C MET A 445 21.31 -0.58 -31.52
N LYS A 446 21.77 -1.35 -32.52
CA LYS A 446 23.02 -2.12 -32.52
C LYS A 446 24.26 -1.24 -32.30
N ASN A 447 24.44 -0.20 -33.10
CA ASN A 447 25.62 0.67 -33.01
C ASN A 447 25.66 1.42 -31.68
N THR A 448 24.51 1.88 -31.21
CA THR A 448 24.39 2.61 -29.94
C THR A 448 24.65 1.70 -28.74
N MET A 449 24.18 0.45 -28.76
CA MET A 449 24.41 -0.51 -27.68
C MET A 449 25.84 -1.08 -27.67
N GLN A 450 26.46 -1.35 -28.83
CA GLN A 450 27.85 -1.77 -28.91
C GLN A 450 28.82 -0.68 -28.43
N GLU A 451 28.56 0.59 -28.77
CA GLU A 451 29.30 1.71 -28.19
C GLU A 451 29.14 1.80 -26.67
N ASN A 452 27.92 1.61 -26.15
CA ASN A 452 27.67 1.71 -24.72
C ASN A 452 28.31 0.56 -23.93
N ILE A 453 28.28 -0.68 -24.44
CA ILE A 453 28.98 -1.83 -23.85
C ILE A 453 30.50 -1.60 -23.89
N GLY A 454 31.03 -1.08 -25.01
CA GLY A 454 32.45 -0.70 -25.13
C GLY A 454 32.87 0.34 -24.09
N LYS A 455 32.07 1.42 -23.94
CA LYS A 455 32.29 2.48 -22.93
C LYS A 455 32.23 1.94 -21.49
N ILE A 456 31.30 1.03 -21.19
CA ILE A 456 31.19 0.39 -19.87
C ILE A 456 32.42 -0.49 -19.59
N LYS A 457 32.86 -1.28 -20.58
CA LYS A 457 34.05 -2.16 -20.48
C LYS A 457 35.31 -1.33 -20.23
N GLU A 458 35.44 -0.20 -20.92
CA GLU A 458 36.57 0.73 -20.76
C GLU A 458 36.56 1.42 -19.39
N THR A 459 35.38 1.83 -18.92
CA THR A 459 35.15 2.45 -17.60
C THR A 459 35.46 1.48 -16.45
N VAL A 460 35.01 0.23 -16.54
CA VAL A 460 35.33 -0.82 -15.54
C VAL A 460 36.84 -1.10 -15.49
N LYS A 461 37.52 -1.03 -16.64
CA LYS A 461 38.96 -1.21 -16.75
C LYS A 461 39.76 -0.03 -16.18
N THR A 462 39.31 1.20 -16.40
CA THR A 462 39.92 2.41 -15.80
C THR A 462 39.70 2.45 -14.29
N PHE A 463 38.50 2.13 -13.82
CA PHE A 463 38.19 2.04 -12.38
C PHE A 463 39.05 0.99 -11.65
N GLY A 464 39.30 -0.16 -12.30
CA GLY A 464 40.22 -1.17 -11.77
C GLY A 464 41.69 -0.74 -11.73
N GLN A 465 42.13 0.12 -12.66
CA GLN A 465 43.49 0.69 -12.66
C GLN A 465 43.64 1.76 -11.56
N GLU A 466 42.63 2.60 -11.36
CA GLU A 466 42.61 3.62 -10.30
C GLU A 466 42.57 3.01 -8.89
N LEU A 467 41.79 1.96 -8.67
CA LEU A 467 41.74 1.24 -7.38
C LEU A 467 43.07 0.59 -7.00
N ASN A 468 43.78 0.02 -7.98
CA ASN A 468 45.12 -0.54 -7.76
C ASN A 468 46.17 0.56 -7.47
N ALA A 469 46.03 1.74 -8.07
CA ALA A 469 46.86 2.90 -7.76
C ALA A 469 46.56 3.47 -6.35
N ILE A 470 45.29 3.52 -5.94
CA ILE A 470 44.86 3.96 -4.61
C ILE A 470 45.38 3.00 -3.52
N ASN A 471 45.32 1.67 -3.72
CA ASN A 471 45.87 0.71 -2.75
C ASN A 471 47.39 0.83 -2.61
N LYS A 472 48.13 1.09 -3.69
CA LYS A 472 49.57 1.41 -3.63
C LYS A 472 49.85 2.71 -2.89
N ASN A 473 49.05 3.75 -3.12
CA ASN A 473 49.21 5.06 -2.47
C ASN A 473 48.85 5.03 -0.98
N VAL A 474 47.87 4.23 -0.56
CA VAL A 474 47.49 4.05 0.85
C VAL A 474 48.58 3.28 1.62
N GLN A 475 49.22 2.28 1.02
CA GLN A 475 50.38 1.61 1.62
C GLN A 475 51.59 2.54 1.73
N ALA A 476 51.90 3.30 0.68
CA ALA A 476 52.98 4.29 0.71
C ALA A 476 52.74 5.39 1.76
N SER A 477 51.49 5.84 1.91
CA SER A 477 51.08 6.83 2.92
C SER A 477 51.19 6.29 4.35
N LYS A 478 50.94 4.99 4.58
CA LYS A 478 51.13 4.34 5.89
C LYS A 478 52.62 4.30 6.28
N GLU A 479 53.52 4.00 5.35
CA GLU A 479 54.97 4.00 5.60
C GLU A 479 55.52 5.42 5.80
N GLU A 480 55.02 6.40 5.05
CA GLU A 480 55.43 7.81 5.18
C GLU A 480 54.97 8.44 6.51
N ILE A 481 53.77 8.09 7.00
CA ILE A 481 53.28 8.51 8.32
C ILE A 481 54.13 7.88 9.42
N LYS A 482 54.52 6.61 9.29
CA LYS A 482 55.40 5.91 10.24
C LYS A 482 56.79 6.56 10.32
N SER A 483 57.38 6.91 9.18
CA SER A 483 58.72 7.53 9.14
C SER A 483 58.75 8.97 9.67
N LYS A 484 57.72 9.78 9.37
CA LYS A 484 57.61 11.16 9.90
C LYS A 484 57.39 11.18 11.42
N PHE A 485 56.74 10.15 11.97
CA PHE A 485 56.50 10.02 13.40
C PHE A 485 57.74 9.54 14.17
N GLU A 486 58.53 8.61 13.60
CA GLU A 486 59.83 8.18 14.15
C GLU A 486 60.86 9.33 14.20
N ALA A 487 60.79 10.26 13.25
CA ALA A 487 61.63 11.47 13.25
C ALA A 487 61.24 12.48 14.34
N GLY A 488 59.96 12.56 14.71
CA GLY A 488 59.43 13.47 15.74
C GLY A 488 59.77 13.08 17.18
N LEU A 489 60.08 11.80 17.43
CA LEU A 489 60.37 11.25 18.77
C LEU A 489 61.75 11.63 19.35
N LYS A 490 62.64 12.28 18.57
CA LYS A 490 63.97 12.70 19.04
C LYS A 490 63.98 14.03 19.82
N GLY A 491 62.89 14.80 19.83
CA GLY A 491 62.75 16.04 20.60
C GLY A 491 61.93 15.80 21.88
N GLY A 492 62.62 15.48 22.97
CA GLY A 492 62.04 14.86 24.16
C GLY A 492 60.84 15.59 24.79
N ILE A 493 59.74 14.85 24.93
CA ILE A 493 58.67 15.09 25.92
C ILE A 493 58.21 13.71 26.41
N LYS A 494 58.65 13.33 27.63
CA LYS A 494 58.40 12.00 28.23
C LYS A 494 56.98 11.82 28.79
N ASP A 495 56.16 12.87 28.84
CA ASP A 495 54.87 12.85 29.56
C ASP A 495 53.63 12.66 28.66
N LYS A 496 53.81 12.42 27.35
CA LYS A 496 52.72 11.99 26.43
C LYS A 496 52.77 10.50 26.08
N ILE A 497 53.58 9.71 26.78
CA ILE A 497 53.88 8.30 26.41
C ILE A 497 52.70 7.35 26.70
N VAL A 498 51.76 7.68 27.60
CA VAL A 498 50.69 6.76 28.02
C VAL A 498 49.52 6.72 27.03
N GLU A 499 49.02 7.86 26.52
CA GLU A 499 47.93 7.88 25.52
C GLU A 499 48.39 7.44 24.11
N ILE A 500 49.68 7.60 23.79
CA ILE A 500 50.24 7.15 22.51
C ILE A 500 50.45 5.62 22.51
N LYS A 501 50.65 5.02 23.68
CA LYS A 501 50.76 3.57 23.82
C LYS A 501 49.43 2.88 23.48
N ASP A 502 48.30 3.42 23.92
CA ASP A 502 46.98 2.88 23.57
C ASP A 502 46.63 3.03 22.08
N PHE A 503 47.08 4.10 21.43
CA PHE A 503 46.88 4.30 19.97
C PHE A 503 47.81 3.43 19.12
N LEU A 504 49.04 3.19 19.58
CA LEU A 504 49.95 2.23 18.96
C LEU A 504 49.50 0.79 19.24
N ASP A 505 49.02 0.46 20.43
CA ASP A 505 48.44 -0.84 20.81
C ASP A 505 47.13 -1.13 20.04
N PHE A 506 46.40 -0.09 19.62
CA PHE A 506 45.27 -0.21 18.70
C PHE A 506 45.71 -0.55 17.26
N LEU A 507 46.84 -0.01 16.81
CA LEU A 507 47.44 -0.34 15.50
C LEU A 507 48.22 -1.67 15.53
N ASP A 508 48.71 -2.09 16.71
CA ASP A 508 49.43 -3.34 17.00
C ASP A 508 48.54 -4.40 17.66
N LYS A 509 47.20 -4.26 17.59
CA LYS A 509 46.27 -5.31 18.04
C LYS A 509 46.58 -6.55 17.20
N LYS A 510 47.43 -7.44 17.71
CA LYS A 510 47.72 -8.74 17.08
C LYS A 510 46.39 -9.44 16.98
N GLU A 511 45.79 -9.39 15.80
CA GLU A 511 44.64 -10.21 15.46
C GLU A 511 45.02 -11.65 15.80
N ASP A 512 44.17 -12.30 16.59
CA ASP A 512 44.35 -13.70 16.96
C ASP A 512 44.61 -14.49 15.66
N PRO A 513 45.81 -15.06 15.46
CA PRO A 513 46.18 -15.70 14.19
C PRO A 513 45.21 -16.83 13.80
N TRP A 514 44.57 -17.44 14.80
CA TRP A 514 43.52 -18.44 14.60
C TRP A 514 42.25 -17.82 14.02
N LEU A 515 41.83 -16.66 14.55
CA LEU A 515 40.67 -15.91 14.07
C LEU A 515 40.87 -15.45 12.63
N LEU A 516 42.05 -14.90 12.32
CA LEU A 516 42.38 -14.42 10.98
C LEU A 516 42.39 -15.56 9.96
N SER A 517 43.19 -16.60 10.22
CA SER A 517 43.31 -17.76 9.32
C SER A 517 41.99 -18.54 9.20
N GLY A 518 41.23 -18.66 10.29
CA GLY A 518 39.92 -19.30 10.30
C GLY A 518 38.87 -18.55 9.49
N MET A 519 38.86 -17.22 9.55
CA MET A 519 37.95 -16.39 8.76
C MET A 519 38.29 -16.40 7.27
N GLU A 520 39.58 -16.34 6.91
CA GLU A 520 40.03 -16.46 5.52
C GLU A 520 39.61 -17.81 4.91
N PHE A 521 39.85 -18.90 5.64
CA PHE A 521 39.44 -20.25 5.23
C PHE A 521 37.92 -20.37 5.04
N LEU A 522 37.14 -19.84 5.99
CA LEU A 522 35.68 -19.89 5.95
C LEU A 522 35.10 -19.10 4.78
N GLN A 523 35.62 -17.90 4.50
CA GLN A 523 35.16 -17.06 3.38
C GLN A 523 35.35 -17.78 2.05
N GLU A 524 36.51 -18.42 1.86
CA GLU A 524 36.80 -19.17 0.64
C GLU A 524 35.81 -20.34 0.45
N CYS A 525 35.62 -21.16 1.48
CA CYS A 525 34.73 -22.31 1.43
C CYS A 525 33.27 -21.91 1.23
N ARG A 526 32.85 -20.77 1.78
CA ARG A 526 31.51 -20.23 1.62
C ARG A 526 31.22 -19.77 0.19
N LEU A 527 32.16 -19.06 -0.42
CA LEU A 527 32.04 -18.65 -1.83
C LEU A 527 31.96 -19.86 -2.76
N GLN A 528 32.69 -20.94 -2.42
CA GLN A 528 32.62 -22.20 -3.15
C GLN A 528 31.23 -22.84 -3.03
N LEU A 529 30.69 -22.97 -1.82
CA LEU A 529 29.35 -23.55 -1.61
C LEU A 529 28.25 -22.78 -2.37
N LEU A 530 28.27 -21.45 -2.35
CA LEU A 530 27.25 -20.63 -3.00
C LEU A 530 27.29 -20.69 -4.54
N LYS A 531 28.44 -21.07 -5.12
CA LYS A 531 28.58 -21.29 -6.58
C LYS A 531 28.29 -22.72 -6.99
N ASP A 532 28.30 -23.65 -6.05
CA ASP A 532 28.08 -25.08 -6.27
C ASP A 532 26.57 -25.40 -6.21
N LYS A 533 25.92 -25.36 -7.37
CA LYS A 533 24.48 -25.59 -7.51
C LYS A 533 24.06 -26.97 -7.00
N GLU A 534 24.88 -27.99 -7.22
CA GLU A 534 24.57 -29.36 -6.81
C GLU A 534 24.53 -29.48 -5.28
N LYS A 535 25.51 -28.88 -4.59
CA LYS A 535 25.53 -28.87 -3.11
C LYS A 535 24.41 -28.03 -2.51
N MET A 536 24.06 -26.91 -3.14
CA MET A 536 22.90 -26.09 -2.74
C MET A 536 21.57 -26.83 -2.92
N GLU A 537 21.42 -27.59 -4.01
CA GLU A 537 20.25 -28.45 -4.21
C GLU A 537 20.17 -29.57 -3.16
N ILE A 538 21.30 -30.17 -2.77
CA ILE A 538 21.35 -31.17 -1.69
C ILE A 538 20.89 -30.56 -0.36
N LEU A 539 21.42 -29.39 0.02
CA LEU A 539 21.01 -28.66 1.23
C LEU A 539 19.51 -28.34 1.22
N THR A 540 18.98 -27.93 0.06
CA THR A 540 17.56 -27.66 -0.13
C THR A 540 16.72 -28.94 0.03
N LYS A 541 17.16 -30.06 -0.55
CA LYS A 541 16.47 -31.37 -0.44
C LYS A 541 16.40 -31.90 1.00
N ILE A 542 17.42 -31.64 1.82
CA ILE A 542 17.41 -32.03 3.25
C ILE A 542 16.68 -31.00 4.14
N GLY A 543 16.13 -29.93 3.56
CA GLY A 543 15.21 -29.00 4.23
C GLY A 543 15.83 -27.65 4.62
N PHE A 544 17.09 -27.35 4.31
CA PHE A 544 17.66 -26.03 4.57
C PHE A 544 17.13 -25.00 3.57
N SER A 545 16.67 -23.85 4.08
CA SER A 545 16.35 -22.72 3.22
C SER A 545 17.60 -21.97 2.77
N ASP A 546 17.52 -21.34 1.59
CA ASP A 546 18.53 -20.41 1.07
C ASP A 546 18.91 -19.33 2.09
N TYR A 547 17.94 -18.88 2.89
CA TYR A 547 18.14 -17.92 3.96
C TYR A 547 19.02 -18.52 5.07
N THR A 548 18.71 -19.72 5.55
CA THR A 548 19.46 -20.39 6.63
C THR A 548 20.89 -20.68 6.22
N VAL A 549 21.14 -21.15 4.99
CA VAL A 549 22.51 -21.39 4.46
C VAL A 549 23.32 -20.09 4.41
N LYS A 550 22.67 -18.99 4.00
CA LYS A 550 23.31 -17.67 3.96
C LYS A 550 23.51 -17.10 5.37
N TRP A 551 22.53 -17.20 6.25
CA TRP A 551 22.61 -16.68 7.61
C TRP A 551 23.62 -17.44 8.47
N ALA A 552 23.68 -18.77 8.34
CA ALA A 552 24.56 -19.63 9.14
C ALA A 552 26.04 -19.58 8.72
N TRP A 553 26.39 -18.80 7.69
CA TRP A 553 27.75 -18.71 7.14
C TRP A 553 28.33 -20.06 6.66
N LEU A 554 27.48 -21.03 6.31
CA LEU A 554 27.92 -22.33 5.83
C LEU A 554 28.85 -22.20 4.61
N GLY A 555 29.85 -23.08 4.55
CA GLY A 555 30.75 -23.21 3.41
C GLY A 555 31.04 -24.67 3.09
N PHE A 556 31.75 -24.92 1.99
CA PHE A 556 32.13 -26.27 1.61
C PHE A 556 33.61 -26.28 1.23
N ASN A 557 34.40 -27.04 1.97
CA ASN A 557 35.80 -27.27 1.67
C ASN A 557 35.92 -28.44 0.69
N GLN A 558 36.35 -28.16 -0.54
CA GLN A 558 36.36 -29.13 -1.63
C GLN A 558 37.42 -30.24 -1.51
N LYS A 559 38.49 -30.03 -0.73
CA LYS A 559 39.64 -30.96 -0.62
C LYS A 559 40.24 -30.93 0.76
N ASP A 560 40.97 -31.98 1.13
CA ASP A 560 41.77 -31.99 2.34
C ASP A 560 42.87 -30.93 2.24
N ARG A 561 43.07 -30.15 3.31
CA ARG A 561 44.03 -29.05 3.35
C ARG A 561 44.94 -29.16 4.57
N GLN A 562 46.22 -28.88 4.36
CA GLN A 562 47.24 -28.88 5.39
C GLN A 562 47.78 -27.46 5.53
N TYR A 563 47.77 -26.92 6.75
CA TYR A 563 48.29 -25.60 7.05
C TYR A 563 49.41 -25.71 8.09
N LYS A 564 50.35 -24.77 8.10
CA LYS A 564 51.33 -24.67 9.19
C LYS A 564 50.62 -24.17 10.44
N GLY A 565 50.76 -24.86 11.58
CA GLY A 565 50.05 -24.48 12.80
C GLY A 565 50.48 -23.11 13.33
N SER A 566 51.72 -22.70 13.06
CA SER A 566 52.21 -21.34 13.35
C SER A 566 51.40 -20.21 12.68
N LEU A 567 50.79 -20.44 11.51
CA LEU A 567 49.94 -19.44 10.84
C LEU A 567 48.59 -19.28 11.54
N TRP A 568 48.10 -20.36 12.17
CA TRP A 568 46.87 -20.39 12.95
C TRP A 568 47.10 -20.09 14.43
N GLY A 569 48.33 -19.74 14.83
CA GLY A 569 48.67 -19.43 16.22
C GLY A 569 48.67 -20.65 17.15
N LEU A 570 48.93 -21.85 16.60
CA LEU A 570 48.95 -23.12 17.32
C LEU A 570 50.37 -23.67 17.44
N ASP A 571 50.65 -24.35 18.56
CA ASP A 571 51.98 -24.94 18.85
C ASP A 571 52.32 -26.18 17.99
N GLN A 572 51.35 -26.69 17.24
CA GLN A 572 51.52 -27.82 16.32
C GLN A 572 52.27 -27.36 15.07
N GLU A 573 53.23 -28.17 14.54
CA GLU A 573 53.93 -27.79 13.30
C GLU A 573 52.97 -27.68 12.11
N GLU A 574 52.00 -28.61 12.03
CA GLU A 574 51.02 -28.69 10.94
C GLU A 574 49.63 -29.04 11.49
N ILE A 575 48.60 -28.44 10.88
CA ILE A 575 47.19 -28.73 11.13
C ILE A 575 46.55 -29.27 9.86
N PHE A 576 45.64 -30.23 10.03
CA PHE A 576 44.91 -30.87 8.95
C PHE A 576 43.42 -30.54 9.03
N ILE A 577 42.86 -30.01 7.93
CA ILE A 577 41.44 -29.69 7.79
C ILE A 577 40.87 -30.54 6.64
N PRO A 578 40.00 -31.53 6.91
CA PRO A 578 39.48 -32.42 5.88
C PRO A 578 38.50 -31.71 4.92
N LYS A 579 38.24 -32.32 3.77
CA LYS A 579 37.15 -31.94 2.87
C LYS A 579 35.80 -32.12 3.56
N GLY A 580 34.84 -31.26 3.24
CA GLY A 580 33.49 -31.34 3.81
C GLY A 580 32.79 -30.00 3.99
N LEU A 581 31.55 -30.05 4.47
CA LEU A 581 30.76 -28.88 4.83
C LEU A 581 31.37 -28.19 6.06
N VAL A 582 31.68 -26.92 5.92
CA VAL A 582 32.21 -26.05 6.97
C VAL A 582 31.05 -25.39 7.71
N ILE A 583 30.96 -25.65 9.00
CA ILE A 583 29.92 -25.12 9.90
C ILE A 583 30.60 -24.20 10.91
N PRO A 584 30.47 -22.87 10.76
CA PRO A 584 31.08 -21.92 11.67
C PRO A 584 30.17 -21.56 12.85
N TYR A 585 30.80 -21.29 13.98
CA TYR A 585 30.15 -20.73 15.16
C TYR A 585 30.75 -19.37 15.52
N PHE A 586 29.85 -18.41 15.70
CA PHE A 586 30.16 -17.03 16.03
C PHE A 586 29.60 -16.68 17.41
N GLU A 587 30.43 -16.03 18.22
CA GLU A 587 29.97 -15.32 19.42
C GLU A 587 30.00 -13.83 19.07
N LYS A 588 28.81 -13.23 18.91
CA LYS A 588 28.65 -11.93 18.23
C LYS A 588 29.29 -11.98 16.83
N ASP A 589 30.27 -11.12 16.57
CA ASP A 589 30.96 -10.95 15.27
C ASP A 589 32.26 -11.74 15.19
N THR A 590 32.63 -12.43 16.27
CA THR A 590 33.92 -13.10 16.36
C THR A 590 33.74 -14.60 16.17
N LEU A 591 34.44 -15.19 15.19
CA LEU A 591 34.50 -16.64 15.00
C LEU A 591 35.16 -17.30 16.21
N LYS A 592 34.51 -18.32 16.79
CA LYS A 592 35.02 -19.04 17.97
C LYS A 592 35.25 -20.53 17.72
N LYS A 593 34.56 -21.12 16.74
CA LYS A 593 34.64 -22.55 16.45
C LYS A 593 34.35 -22.82 14.97
N LEU A 594 35.08 -23.76 14.39
CA LEU A 594 34.87 -24.29 13.04
C LEU A 594 34.75 -25.80 13.12
N VAL A 595 33.67 -26.33 12.55
CA VAL A 595 33.42 -27.77 12.45
C VAL A 595 33.38 -28.15 10.98
N ILE A 596 34.05 -29.25 10.63
CA ILE A 596 33.99 -29.83 9.30
C ILE A 596 33.17 -31.12 9.36
N ARG A 597 32.10 -31.14 8.58
CA ARG A 597 31.29 -32.32 8.34
C ARG A 597 31.69 -32.95 7.00
N PRO A 598 32.28 -34.16 6.96
CA PRO A 598 32.82 -34.75 5.73
C PRO A 598 31.80 -34.86 4.58
N ASP A 599 30.55 -35.23 4.88
CA ASP A 599 29.46 -35.36 3.90
C ASP A 599 28.18 -34.62 4.34
N ILE A 600 27.50 -33.98 3.38
CA ILE A 600 26.27 -33.20 3.63
C ILE A 600 25.07 -34.10 3.96
N ILE A 601 25.04 -35.30 3.36
CA ILE A 601 24.03 -36.33 3.61
C ILE A 601 24.61 -37.28 4.67
N PRO A 602 23.87 -37.68 5.71
CA PRO A 602 24.46 -38.45 6.80
C PRO A 602 24.79 -39.89 6.37
N ASP A 603 26.08 -40.23 6.44
CA ASP A 603 26.54 -41.54 6.89
C ASP A 603 27.22 -41.35 8.27
N ASN A 604 27.61 -42.42 8.97
CA ASN A 604 28.20 -42.44 10.33
C ASN A 604 29.51 -41.59 10.53
N SER A 605 29.82 -40.68 9.62
CA SER A 605 30.90 -39.70 9.70
C SER A 605 30.77 -38.82 10.94
N LYS A 606 31.86 -38.71 11.70
CA LYS A 606 31.96 -37.82 12.87
C LYS A 606 32.41 -36.44 12.41
N ASP A 607 31.72 -35.41 12.88
CA ASP A 607 32.14 -34.03 12.72
C ASP A 607 33.56 -33.83 13.28
N VAL A 608 34.43 -33.20 12.49
CA VAL A 608 35.83 -32.95 12.83
C VAL A 608 35.97 -31.51 13.28
N LEU A 609 36.39 -31.32 14.53
CA LEU A 609 36.68 -30.00 15.06
C LEU A 609 38.00 -29.48 14.51
N VAL A 610 38.02 -28.27 13.95
CA VAL A 610 39.25 -27.63 13.49
C VAL A 610 40.13 -27.30 14.70
N PRO A 611 41.42 -27.71 14.73
CA PRO A 611 42.34 -27.41 15.83
C PRO A 611 42.34 -25.92 16.21
N GLY A 612 42.32 -25.62 17.51
CA GLY A 612 42.24 -24.25 18.03
C GLY A 612 40.82 -23.69 18.22
N SER A 613 39.78 -24.41 17.75
CA SER A 613 38.38 -24.08 18.06
C SER A 613 38.09 -24.18 19.56
N LYS A 614 37.27 -23.28 20.10
CA LYS A 614 36.86 -23.33 21.51
C LYS A 614 35.79 -24.42 21.72
N GLU A 615 36.10 -25.45 22.51
CA GLU A 615 35.17 -26.50 22.93
C GLU A 615 34.31 -26.02 24.10
N LYS A 616 33.13 -25.46 23.82
CA LYS A 616 32.06 -25.29 24.82
C LYS A 616 30.69 -25.58 24.19
N ASN A 617 29.83 -26.26 24.96
CA ASN A 617 28.41 -26.45 24.64
C ASN A 617 27.71 -25.08 24.55
N TYR A 618 26.78 -24.88 23.61
CA TYR A 618 26.25 -23.53 23.32
C TYR A 618 24.78 -23.49 22.85
N LEU A 619 24.15 -22.31 22.96
CA LEU A 619 22.74 -22.01 22.67
C LEU A 619 22.55 -21.42 21.25
N LEU A 620 21.49 -21.84 20.54
CA LEU A 620 21.22 -21.45 19.15
C LEU A 620 20.01 -20.52 18.90
N SER A 621 19.29 -20.02 19.93
CA SER A 621 18.07 -19.18 19.68
C SER A 621 17.56 -18.35 20.87
N THR A 622 16.66 -17.40 20.56
CA THR A 622 15.67 -16.70 21.39
C THR A 622 14.24 -16.97 20.87
N ALA A 623 13.40 -17.68 21.64
CA ALA A 623 11.97 -17.86 21.37
C ALA A 623 11.17 -16.71 22.02
N VAL A 624 9.96 -16.43 21.51
CA VAL A 624 9.00 -15.49 22.14
C VAL A 624 8.41 -16.08 23.43
N VAL A 625 8.46 -17.41 23.58
CA VAL A 625 7.96 -18.14 24.74
C VAL A 625 9.12 -18.49 25.67
N GLU A 626 9.17 -17.85 26.84
CA GLU A 626 10.03 -18.31 27.93
C GLU A 626 9.52 -19.68 28.41
N GLY A 627 10.28 -20.78 28.20
CA GLY A 627 10.00 -22.04 28.92
C GLY A 627 10.36 -23.39 28.29
N ILE A 628 10.44 -23.54 26.96
CA ILE A 628 10.72 -24.85 26.32
C ILE A 628 12.09 -24.86 25.68
N VAL A 629 12.93 -25.84 26.05
CA VAL A 629 14.28 -26.03 25.53
C VAL A 629 14.41 -27.42 24.90
N VAL A 630 14.98 -27.51 23.71
CA VAL A 630 15.30 -28.75 23.01
C VAL A 630 16.81 -28.91 22.95
N VAL A 631 17.32 -30.00 23.50
CA VAL A 631 18.73 -30.35 23.48
C VAL A 631 19.00 -31.27 22.30
N VAL A 632 19.92 -30.88 21.43
CA VAL A 632 20.39 -31.67 20.29
C VAL A 632 21.89 -31.93 20.40
N LYS A 633 22.36 -32.95 19.70
CA LYS A 633 23.73 -33.43 19.82
C LYS A 633 24.71 -32.64 18.93
N GLU A 634 24.24 -32.18 17.78
CA GLU A 634 25.08 -31.63 16.71
C GLU A 634 24.58 -30.28 16.20
N GLU A 635 25.51 -29.42 15.80
CA GLU A 635 25.25 -28.05 15.34
C GLU A 635 24.41 -27.99 14.06
N PHE A 636 24.64 -28.94 13.14
CA PHE A 636 23.93 -28.99 11.88
C PHE A 636 22.44 -29.34 12.07
N GLU A 637 22.15 -30.29 12.98
CA GLU A 637 20.78 -30.63 13.38
C GLU A 637 20.10 -29.44 14.05
N ALA A 638 20.83 -28.70 14.88
CA ALA A 638 20.32 -27.57 15.60
C ALA A 638 19.88 -26.43 14.67
N LEU A 639 20.64 -26.15 13.60
CA LEU A 639 20.27 -25.14 12.59
C LEU A 639 19.00 -25.53 11.83
N LEU A 640 18.86 -26.81 11.48
CA LEU A 640 17.69 -27.31 10.77
C LEU A 640 16.45 -27.31 11.67
N LEU A 641 16.58 -27.77 12.91
CA LEU A 641 15.47 -27.78 13.87
C LEU A 641 15.06 -26.35 14.22
N HIS A 642 16.02 -25.48 14.48
CA HIS A 642 15.79 -24.06 14.76
C HIS A 642 14.96 -23.39 13.66
N GLN A 643 15.31 -23.61 12.38
CA GLN A 643 14.54 -23.09 11.25
C GLN A 643 13.04 -23.41 11.36
N GLU A 644 12.69 -24.59 11.88
CA GLU A 644 11.33 -25.10 11.88
C GLU A 644 10.55 -24.77 13.17
N ILE A 645 11.22 -24.50 14.30
CA ILE A 645 10.57 -24.34 15.62
C ILE A 645 11.04 -23.12 16.44
N TRP A 646 11.79 -22.19 15.85
CA TRP A 646 12.37 -21.02 16.55
C TRP A 646 11.35 -20.15 17.30
N ASP A 647 10.10 -20.15 16.86
CA ASP A 647 8.97 -19.43 17.44
C ASP A 647 8.32 -20.16 18.61
N ILE A 648 8.59 -21.47 18.78
CA ILE A 648 7.98 -22.34 19.79
C ILE A 648 8.98 -22.76 20.88
N ALA A 649 10.24 -23.02 20.53
CA ALA A 649 11.22 -23.55 21.47
C ALA A 649 12.66 -23.06 21.21
N LEU A 650 13.45 -23.05 22.28
CA LEU A 650 14.88 -22.79 22.25
C LEU A 650 15.65 -24.06 21.89
N VAL A 651 16.69 -23.97 21.07
CA VAL A 651 17.52 -25.13 20.70
C VAL A 651 18.93 -24.97 21.28
N VAL A 652 19.42 -25.98 21.99
CA VAL A 652 20.73 -26.02 22.65
C VAL A 652 21.54 -27.20 22.14
N VAL A 653 22.83 -27.00 21.87
CA VAL A 653 23.75 -28.06 21.44
C VAL A 653 24.58 -28.54 22.62
N ILE A 654 24.48 -29.84 22.95
CA ILE A 654 25.31 -30.51 23.95
C ILE A 654 25.98 -31.72 23.29
N SER A 655 27.14 -31.52 22.69
CA SER A 655 27.84 -32.60 21.98
C SER A 655 28.48 -33.62 22.93
N ASN A 656 28.97 -33.16 24.10
CA ASN A 656 29.51 -34.00 25.16
C ASN A 656 28.87 -33.66 26.52
N PRO A 657 27.98 -34.51 27.07
CA PRO A 657 27.30 -34.23 28.34
C PRO A 657 28.23 -34.16 29.56
N LYS A 658 29.42 -34.79 29.46
CA LYS A 658 30.42 -34.81 30.53
C LYS A 658 31.19 -33.50 30.69
N GLU A 659 31.15 -32.61 29.71
CA GLU A 659 31.86 -31.32 29.73
C GLU A 659 31.00 -30.20 30.33
N GLU A 660 31.64 -29.24 30.99
CA GLU A 660 30.96 -28.07 31.56
C GLU A 660 30.20 -27.27 30.48
N VAL A 661 28.98 -26.88 30.82
CA VAL A 661 28.14 -26.01 29.99
C VAL A 661 28.43 -24.57 30.44
N ASP A 662 28.37 -23.60 29.53
CA ASP A 662 28.62 -22.20 29.92
C ASP A 662 27.54 -21.68 30.88
N LYS A 663 27.87 -20.70 31.72
CA LYS A 663 26.98 -20.19 32.77
C LYS A 663 25.64 -19.66 32.26
N ASN A 664 25.58 -19.13 31.03
CA ASN A 664 24.33 -18.62 30.48
C ASN A 664 23.44 -19.77 30.03
N THR A 665 24.00 -20.76 29.34
CA THR A 665 23.27 -21.97 28.96
C THR A 665 22.85 -22.80 30.20
N GLU A 666 23.69 -22.86 31.24
CA GLU A 666 23.36 -23.51 32.51
C GLU A 666 22.20 -22.80 33.24
N SER A 667 22.25 -21.47 33.35
CA SER A 667 21.16 -20.67 33.93
C SER A 667 19.85 -20.84 33.15
N LEU A 668 19.93 -20.93 31.82
CA LEU A 668 18.77 -21.09 30.95
C LEU A 668 18.16 -22.49 31.07
N LEU A 669 18.99 -23.53 31.10
CA LEU A 669 18.55 -24.91 31.34
C LEU A 669 17.92 -25.06 32.73
N GLN A 670 18.38 -24.32 33.75
CA GLN A 670 17.77 -24.32 35.08
C GLN A 670 16.41 -23.60 35.14
N GLN A 671 16.23 -22.55 34.33
CA GLN A 671 14.99 -21.75 34.29
C GLN A 671 13.95 -22.31 33.32
N ALA A 672 14.32 -23.25 32.45
CA ALA A 672 13.42 -23.89 31.50
C ALA A 672 12.29 -24.66 32.20
N SER A 673 11.05 -24.38 31.82
CA SER A 673 9.84 -25.09 32.25
C SER A 673 9.81 -26.54 31.75
N CYS A 674 10.49 -26.81 30.62
CA CYS A 674 10.61 -28.14 30.03
C CYS A 674 11.89 -28.27 29.19
N ILE A 675 12.62 -29.37 29.35
CA ILE A 675 13.79 -29.71 28.55
C ILE A 675 13.51 -31.03 27.81
N LEU A 676 13.56 -31.00 26.48
CA LEU A 676 13.30 -32.13 25.61
C LEU A 676 14.60 -32.60 24.94
N ILE A 677 14.85 -33.91 24.89
CA ILE A 677 15.98 -34.50 24.14
C ILE A 677 15.49 -35.59 23.18
N PRO A 678 15.87 -35.57 21.89
CA PRO A 678 15.61 -36.69 20.98
C PRO A 678 16.28 -37.98 21.46
N GLU A 679 15.63 -39.14 21.25
CA GLU A 679 16.15 -40.46 21.65
C GLU A 679 17.36 -40.94 20.82
N TYR A 680 18.55 -40.36 21.03
CA TYR A 680 19.78 -40.75 20.32
C TYR A 680 20.32 -42.13 20.78
N SER A 681 20.85 -42.23 22.01
CA SER A 681 21.31 -43.49 22.61
C SER A 681 21.09 -43.48 24.13
N VAL A 682 20.90 -44.68 24.72
CA VAL A 682 20.63 -44.83 26.16
C VAL A 682 21.74 -44.20 27.01
N ASP A 683 23.00 -44.42 26.63
CA ASP A 683 24.15 -43.87 27.35
C ASP A 683 24.23 -42.33 27.29
N TYR A 684 23.91 -41.73 26.14
CA TYR A 684 23.95 -40.28 25.97
C TYR A 684 22.79 -39.59 26.74
N ILE A 685 21.59 -40.16 26.68
CA ILE A 685 20.43 -39.67 27.42
C ILE A 685 20.68 -39.80 28.93
N GLN A 686 21.24 -40.92 29.39
CA GLN A 686 21.58 -41.12 30.80
C GLN A 686 22.60 -40.09 31.28
N ALA A 687 23.65 -39.82 30.50
CA ALA A 687 24.65 -38.80 30.82
C ALA A 687 24.06 -37.37 30.86
N CYS A 688 23.10 -37.05 29.98
CA CYS A 688 22.37 -35.77 30.04
C CYS A 688 21.45 -35.70 31.27
N LYS A 689 20.75 -36.79 31.62
CA LYS A 689 19.83 -36.87 32.78
C LYS A 689 20.55 -36.75 34.12
N GLU A 690 21.77 -37.27 34.23
CA GLU A 690 22.61 -37.10 35.43
C GLU A 690 22.96 -35.63 35.69
N LYS A 691 23.02 -34.81 34.64
CA LYS A 691 23.34 -33.38 34.72
C LYS A 691 22.09 -32.48 34.78
N PHE A 692 21.02 -32.89 34.11
CA PHE A 692 19.76 -32.14 34.03
C PHE A 692 18.59 -33.05 34.39
N SER A 693 18.19 -33.05 35.66
CA SER A 693 17.20 -33.99 36.21
C SER A 693 15.77 -33.81 35.66
N GLN A 694 15.48 -32.67 35.02
CA GLN A 694 14.16 -32.31 34.46
C GLN A 694 14.01 -32.61 32.96
N LEU A 695 14.90 -33.44 32.41
CA LEU A 695 15.00 -33.73 30.99
C LEU A 695 14.13 -34.93 30.57
N ASP A 696 13.22 -34.66 29.64
CA ASP A 696 12.29 -35.63 29.06
C ASP A 696 12.77 -36.08 27.67
N SER A 697 12.78 -37.39 27.41
CA SER A 697 13.15 -37.93 26.10
C SER A 697 11.97 -37.96 25.14
N ILE A 698 12.15 -37.48 23.91
CA ILE A 698 11.15 -37.51 22.84
C ILE A 698 11.48 -38.61 21.82
N VAL A 699 10.49 -39.47 21.57
CA VAL A 699 10.63 -40.63 20.67
C VAL A 699 10.77 -40.16 19.23
N MET A 700 11.82 -40.63 18.56
CA MET A 700 12.02 -40.39 17.12
C MET A 700 11.27 -41.43 16.27
N PRO A 701 10.65 -41.06 15.13
CA PRO A 701 9.89 -41.99 14.29
C PRO A 701 10.79 -43.05 13.63
N ASP A 702 10.23 -44.24 13.34
CA ASP A 702 10.85 -45.27 12.48
C ASP A 702 12.29 -45.69 12.84
N LYS A 703 12.64 -45.68 14.13
CA LYS A 703 14.01 -45.99 14.64
C LYS A 703 15.11 -45.09 14.03
N ILE A 704 14.75 -43.89 13.59
CA ILE A 704 15.69 -42.88 13.10
C ILE A 704 16.41 -42.29 14.32
N ASN A 705 17.74 -42.21 14.26
CA ASN A 705 18.60 -41.71 15.35
C ASN A 705 19.20 -40.32 15.05
N ASN A 706 18.67 -39.59 14.06
CA ASN A 706 19.17 -38.29 13.61
C ASN A 706 18.03 -37.45 12.97
N ILE A 707 17.90 -36.18 13.36
CA ILE A 707 16.80 -35.29 12.93
C ILE A 707 16.88 -34.98 11.42
N ILE A 708 18.08 -34.89 10.84
CA ILE A 708 18.29 -34.55 9.43
C ILE A 708 17.71 -35.64 8.51
N LEU A 709 17.79 -36.91 8.94
CA LEU A 709 17.22 -38.03 8.18
C LEU A 709 15.69 -37.98 8.10
N MET A 710 15.01 -37.27 9.01
CA MET A 710 13.56 -37.17 9.02
C MET A 710 13.04 -36.41 7.80
N LYS A 711 13.66 -35.28 7.41
CA LYS A 711 13.30 -34.54 6.19
C LYS A 711 13.60 -35.35 4.93
N SER A 712 14.69 -36.12 4.92
CA SER A 712 15.01 -37.01 3.78
C SER A 712 13.98 -38.14 3.57
N LYS A 713 13.24 -38.52 4.63
CA LYS A 713 12.10 -39.45 4.58
C LYS A 713 10.74 -38.75 4.48
N ASN A 714 10.73 -37.46 4.14
CA ASN A 714 9.54 -36.65 3.95
C ASN A 714 8.69 -36.47 5.23
N ILE A 715 9.31 -36.52 6.41
CA ILE A 715 8.67 -36.26 7.70
C ILE A 715 8.73 -34.77 8.00
N ASP A 716 7.59 -34.17 8.33
CA ASP A 716 7.51 -32.77 8.76
C ASP A 716 8.01 -32.60 10.20
N LEU A 717 9.13 -31.89 10.34
CA LEU A 717 9.82 -31.70 11.62
C LEU A 717 8.99 -30.90 12.63
N ARG A 718 8.25 -29.89 12.18
CA ARG A 718 7.43 -29.05 13.06
C ARG A 718 6.21 -29.80 13.56
N LYS A 719 5.50 -30.53 12.69
CA LYS A 719 4.38 -31.40 13.07
C LYS A 719 4.83 -32.52 14.00
N TRP A 720 5.97 -33.15 13.71
CA TRP A 720 6.54 -34.16 14.60
C TRP A 720 6.81 -33.55 15.98
N PHE A 721 7.49 -32.41 16.06
CA PHE A 721 7.79 -31.75 17.32
C PHE A 721 6.51 -31.41 18.12
N LEU A 722 5.50 -30.83 17.47
CA LEU A 722 4.20 -30.54 18.09
C LEU A 722 3.39 -31.78 18.51
N SER A 723 3.72 -32.96 17.98
CA SER A 723 3.07 -34.22 18.36
C SER A 723 3.70 -34.87 19.60
N VAL A 724 4.98 -34.59 19.89
CA VAL A 724 5.73 -35.19 20.99
C VAL A 724 5.80 -34.33 22.25
N ILE A 725 5.37 -33.07 22.20
CA ILE A 725 5.24 -32.19 23.38
C ILE A 725 4.10 -32.66 24.29
N ARG A 726 4.32 -32.59 25.62
CA ARG A 726 3.31 -32.98 26.62
C ARG A 726 2.00 -32.17 26.47
N PRO A 727 0.82 -32.77 26.69
CA PRO A 727 -0.48 -32.12 26.43
C PRO A 727 -0.75 -30.83 27.23
N ASP A 728 -0.20 -30.73 28.44
CA ASP A 728 -0.28 -29.56 29.32
C ASP A 728 0.47 -28.36 28.74
N ILE A 729 1.71 -28.58 28.28
CA ILE A 729 2.54 -27.54 27.62
C ILE A 729 1.95 -27.17 26.26
N LYS A 730 1.43 -28.15 25.51
CA LYS A 730 0.75 -27.92 24.23
C LYS A 730 -0.46 -27.00 24.40
N LYS A 731 -1.19 -27.13 25.52
CA LYS A 731 -2.34 -26.27 25.85
C LYS A 731 -1.90 -24.82 26.13
N GLU A 732 -0.81 -24.63 26.86
CA GLU A 732 -0.26 -23.30 27.17
C GLU A 732 0.27 -22.57 25.92
N LEU A 733 0.94 -23.29 25.02
CA LEU A 733 1.32 -22.81 23.70
C LEU A 733 0.10 -22.43 22.85
N ILE A 734 -0.94 -23.27 22.84
CA ILE A 734 -2.20 -22.98 22.13
C ILE A 734 -2.88 -21.74 22.68
N ASP A 735 -2.85 -21.52 23.99
CA ASP A 735 -3.49 -20.37 24.62
C ASP A 735 -2.69 -19.07 24.42
N LEU A 736 -1.35 -19.13 24.42
CA LEU A 736 -0.47 -18.03 23.99
C LEU A 736 -0.65 -17.69 22.49
N ALA A 737 -0.69 -18.71 21.63
CA ALA A 737 -0.92 -18.53 20.20
C ALA A 737 -2.32 -17.99 19.89
N LYS A 738 -3.35 -18.36 20.67
CA LYS A 738 -4.68 -17.72 20.61
C LYS A 738 -4.65 -16.25 21.08
N ALA A 739 -3.81 -15.91 22.05
CA ALA A 739 -3.66 -14.53 22.52
C ALA A 739 -2.95 -13.63 21.50
N GLU A 740 -2.05 -14.19 20.70
CA GLU A 740 -1.34 -13.48 19.61
C GLU A 740 -1.92 -13.72 18.20
N ASN A 741 -3.03 -14.48 18.09
CA ASN A 741 -3.67 -14.85 16.82
C ASN A 741 -2.78 -15.68 15.85
N ILE A 742 -1.88 -16.49 16.39
CA ILE A 742 -1.00 -17.43 15.67
C ILE A 742 -1.68 -18.81 15.61
N ASN A 743 -1.72 -19.44 14.43
CA ASN A 743 -2.27 -20.79 14.26
C ASN A 743 -1.14 -21.83 14.32
N LEU A 744 -1.07 -22.61 15.40
CA LEU A 744 0.03 -23.55 15.65
C LEU A 744 -0.03 -24.85 14.84
N GLU A 745 -1.17 -25.22 14.25
CA GLU A 745 -1.32 -26.49 13.50
C GLU A 745 -1.18 -26.33 11.97
N GLU A 746 -0.89 -25.13 11.47
CA GLU A 746 -0.60 -24.90 10.05
C GLU A 746 0.91 -25.03 9.77
N GLU A 747 1.26 -25.95 8.87
CA GLU A 747 2.60 -26.10 8.30
C GLU A 747 3.06 -24.77 7.70
N PHE A 748 4.03 -24.14 8.36
CA PHE A 748 4.83 -23.09 7.73
C PHE A 748 5.88 -23.74 6.83
N LEU A 749 5.50 -23.98 5.58
CA LEU A 749 6.39 -23.90 4.43
C LEU A 749 5.71 -23.01 3.40
N PHE A 750 6.41 -21.94 3.01
CA PHE A 750 5.98 -20.89 2.11
C PHE A 750 5.15 -21.39 0.91
N SER A 751 3.85 -21.05 0.86
CA SER A 751 3.10 -20.89 -0.39
C SER A 751 1.94 -19.91 -0.22
N PHE A 752 1.86 -18.94 -1.12
CA PHE A 752 1.02 -17.74 -1.06
C PHE A 752 -0.48 -18.00 -1.42
N ASP A 753 -0.92 -19.26 -1.51
CA ASP A 753 -2.09 -19.63 -2.32
C ASP A 753 -3.33 -20.14 -1.54
N LEU A 754 -3.29 -20.12 -0.21
CA LEU A 754 -4.41 -20.57 0.64
C LEU A 754 -5.16 -19.44 1.36
N VAL A 755 -4.55 -18.25 1.47
CA VAL A 755 -5.22 -17.01 1.92
C VAL A 755 -6.28 -16.53 0.91
N SER A 756 -6.07 -16.83 -0.38
CA SER A 756 -7.00 -16.53 -1.49
C SER A 756 -8.34 -17.28 -1.34
N LYS A 757 -8.34 -18.51 -0.81
CA LYS A 757 -9.55 -19.36 -0.76
C LYS A 757 -10.50 -19.01 0.39
N ARG A 758 -10.01 -18.54 1.54
CA ARG A 758 -10.90 -18.11 2.65
C ARG A 758 -11.45 -16.70 2.48
N VAL A 759 -10.73 -15.82 1.77
CA VAL A 759 -11.19 -14.48 1.36
C VAL A 759 -12.42 -14.58 0.44
N ASN A 760 -12.54 -15.62 -0.38
CA ASN A 760 -13.66 -15.77 -1.31
C ASN A 760 -15.03 -16.06 -0.69
N ASN A 761 -15.09 -16.65 0.51
CA ASN A 761 -16.36 -17.00 1.15
C ASN A 761 -16.99 -15.89 2.00
N VAL A 762 -16.23 -14.88 2.40
CA VAL A 762 -16.77 -13.72 3.15
C VAL A 762 -17.22 -12.58 2.20
N ILE A 763 -16.76 -12.60 0.94
CA ILE A 763 -17.12 -11.64 -0.14
C ILE A 763 -18.54 -11.90 -0.71
N LYS A 764 -19.53 -12.43 0.04
CA LYS A 764 -20.92 -12.58 -0.48
C LYS A 764 -21.99 -11.72 0.19
N LYS A 765 -21.65 -10.79 1.09
CA LYS A 765 -22.65 -9.82 1.59
C LYS A 765 -22.07 -8.42 1.69
N ASP A 766 -22.24 -7.67 0.60
CA ASP A 766 -22.18 -6.22 0.66
C ASP A 766 -23.57 -5.65 0.43
N THR A 767 -23.95 -4.77 1.35
CA THR A 767 -24.43 -3.45 0.98
C THR A 767 -24.46 -2.50 2.17
N ASN A 768 -24.03 -1.27 1.88
CA ASN A 768 -23.57 -0.25 2.81
C ASN A 768 -24.68 0.49 3.58
N THR A 769 -25.95 0.14 3.40
CA THR A 769 -27.07 0.76 4.14
C THR A 769 -27.53 -0.09 5.31
N GLU A 770 -27.52 -1.42 5.17
CA GLU A 770 -27.81 -2.34 6.28
C GLU A 770 -26.70 -2.33 7.31
N LYS A 771 -25.42 -2.24 6.91
CA LYS A 771 -24.30 -2.12 7.85
C LYS A 771 -24.34 -0.82 8.66
N ILE A 772 -24.85 0.28 8.09
CA ILE A 772 -25.03 1.54 8.83
C ILE A 772 -26.19 1.42 9.82
N GLU A 773 -27.28 0.74 9.45
CA GLU A 773 -28.42 0.51 10.33
C GLU A 773 -28.08 -0.53 11.42
N GLU A 774 -27.31 -1.58 11.10
CA GLU A 774 -26.76 -2.57 12.03
C GLU A 774 -25.74 -1.93 12.99
N LEU A 775 -24.88 -1.02 12.52
CA LEU A 775 -23.95 -0.30 13.40
C LEU A 775 -24.68 0.72 14.30
N LYS A 776 -25.78 1.32 13.82
CA LYS A 776 -26.66 2.16 14.66
C LYS A 776 -27.44 1.33 15.67
N ASN A 777 -27.96 0.16 15.27
CA ASN A 777 -28.67 -0.76 16.14
C ASN A 777 -27.71 -1.35 17.18
N LEU A 778 -26.50 -1.75 16.78
CA LEU A 778 -25.44 -2.21 17.67
C LEU A 778 -25.03 -1.10 18.64
N LYS A 779 -24.85 0.15 18.18
CA LYS A 779 -24.62 1.31 19.07
C LYS A 779 -25.73 1.47 20.11
N ASN A 780 -26.99 1.37 19.71
CA ASN A 780 -28.13 1.51 20.61
C ASN A 780 -28.26 0.32 21.58
N GLU A 781 -27.96 -0.89 21.13
CA GLU A 781 -27.95 -2.12 21.91
C GLU A 781 -26.84 -2.09 22.96
N ILE A 782 -25.64 -1.64 22.60
CA ILE A 782 -24.51 -1.40 23.51
C ILE A 782 -24.90 -0.39 24.59
N ILE A 783 -25.49 0.74 24.21
CA ILE A 783 -25.95 1.78 25.15
C ILE A 783 -27.01 1.21 26.11
N ALA A 784 -27.95 0.41 25.60
CA ALA A 784 -28.98 -0.24 26.42
C ALA A 784 -28.38 -1.26 27.40
N ASN A 785 -27.42 -2.07 26.96
CA ASN A 785 -26.76 -3.09 27.78
C ASN A 785 -25.88 -2.47 28.87
N ILE A 786 -25.22 -1.34 28.57
CA ILE A 786 -24.49 -0.52 29.54
C ILE A 786 -25.47 0.03 30.61
N LYS A 787 -26.61 0.60 30.19
CA LYS A 787 -27.63 1.10 31.13
C LYS A 787 -28.15 -0.01 32.05
N ASP A 788 -28.39 -1.20 31.50
CA ASP A 788 -28.96 -2.32 32.25
C ASP A 788 -27.97 -2.93 33.26
N LYS A 789 -26.69 -3.05 32.89
CA LYS A 789 -25.63 -3.48 33.81
C LYS A 789 -25.34 -2.44 34.90
N LEU A 790 -25.39 -1.14 34.57
CA LEU A 790 -25.19 -0.06 35.55
C LEU A 790 -26.37 0.10 36.52
N ARG A 791 -27.61 -0.16 36.08
CA ARG A 791 -28.78 -0.23 36.98
C ARG A 791 -28.64 -1.33 38.03
N LYS A 792 -28.15 -2.51 37.63
CA LYS A 792 -27.96 -3.68 38.51
C LYS A 792 -26.91 -3.46 39.61
N ILE A 793 -26.08 -2.43 39.50
CA ILE A 793 -25.10 -2.02 40.53
C ILE A 793 -25.48 -0.71 41.24
N GLY A 794 -26.72 -0.22 41.10
CA GLY A 794 -27.28 0.87 41.91
C GLY A 794 -27.14 2.29 41.35
N VAL A 795 -26.75 2.45 40.08
CA VAL A 795 -26.63 3.79 39.44
C VAL A 795 -28.01 4.33 39.08
N SER A 796 -28.33 5.57 39.52
CA SER A 796 -29.65 6.18 39.34
C SER A 796 -29.97 6.52 37.86
N ASP A 797 -31.24 6.40 37.47
CA ASP A 797 -31.70 6.68 36.10
C ASP A 797 -31.38 8.10 35.63
N LYS A 798 -31.41 9.07 36.54
CA LYS A 798 -31.06 10.47 36.26
C LYS A 798 -29.58 10.62 35.84
N THR A 799 -28.69 9.83 36.46
CA THR A 799 -27.26 9.79 36.12
C THR A 799 -27.01 9.09 34.77
N LEU A 800 -27.84 8.10 34.42
CA LEU A 800 -27.74 7.36 33.15
C LEU A 800 -28.22 8.17 31.94
N GLU A 801 -29.20 9.06 32.12
CA GLU A 801 -29.64 10.00 31.09
C GLU A 801 -28.60 11.10 30.81
N ASP A 802 -27.97 11.65 31.85
CA ASP A 802 -26.92 12.68 31.71
C ASP A 802 -25.61 12.17 31.09
N ILE A 803 -25.31 10.87 31.18
CA ILE A 803 -24.14 10.25 30.52
C ILE A 803 -24.41 9.97 29.03
N THR A 804 -25.67 9.81 28.63
CA THR A 804 -26.05 9.38 27.27
C THR A 804 -26.66 10.48 26.41
N LYS A 805 -26.86 11.68 26.96
CA LYS A 805 -27.09 12.89 26.18
C LYS A 805 -25.76 13.43 25.67
N ASP A 806 -25.47 13.22 24.40
CA ASP A 806 -24.84 14.31 23.66
C ASP A 806 -25.21 14.37 22.17
N SER A 807 -25.17 15.62 21.75
CA SER A 807 -25.58 16.37 20.56
C SER A 807 -25.45 15.74 19.17
N GLU A 808 -26.33 16.23 18.29
CA GLU A 808 -26.49 15.91 16.87
C GLU A 808 -25.17 15.94 16.08
N GLU A 809 -24.86 14.87 15.34
CA GLU A 809 -23.92 14.92 14.22
C GLU A 809 -24.55 14.32 12.97
N SER A 810 -24.73 15.18 11.97
CA SER A 810 -25.11 14.83 10.61
C SER A 810 -23.87 14.89 9.70
N LYS A 811 -23.78 13.96 8.74
CA LYS A 811 -22.84 13.90 7.59
C LYS A 811 -21.33 13.82 7.90
N LYS A 812 -20.84 12.67 8.40
CA LYS A 812 -19.41 12.28 8.34
C LYS A 812 -19.21 11.05 7.44
N SER A 813 -18.04 10.94 6.83
CA SER A 813 -17.64 9.78 6.03
C SER A 813 -17.39 8.53 6.90
N SER A 814 -17.41 7.33 6.31
CA SER A 814 -17.24 6.06 7.05
C SER A 814 -15.92 5.94 7.81
N GLU A 815 -14.86 6.59 7.32
CA GLU A 815 -13.53 6.65 7.96
C GLU A 815 -13.53 7.53 9.22
N GLU A 816 -14.14 8.71 9.14
CA GLU A 816 -14.24 9.66 10.25
C GLU A 816 -15.15 9.12 11.36
N PHE A 817 -16.15 8.30 11.03
CA PHE A 817 -17.04 7.69 12.02
C PHE A 817 -16.34 6.63 12.88
N ILE A 818 -15.50 5.77 12.30
CA ILE A 818 -14.78 4.71 13.04
C ILE A 818 -13.71 5.32 13.96
N PHE A 819 -12.98 6.32 13.46
CA PHE A 819 -11.97 7.01 14.27
C PHE A 819 -12.63 7.83 15.40
N SER A 820 -13.70 8.58 15.08
CA SER A 820 -14.48 9.35 16.07
C SER A 820 -15.17 8.46 17.12
N ALA A 821 -15.67 7.28 16.74
CA ALA A 821 -16.31 6.34 17.66
C ALA A 821 -15.32 5.72 18.65
N ARG A 822 -14.07 5.46 18.23
CA ARG A 822 -13.01 4.92 19.10
C ARG A 822 -12.64 5.92 20.20
N GLU A 823 -12.43 7.18 19.83
CA GLU A 823 -12.12 8.23 20.79
C GLU A 823 -13.29 8.57 21.70
N LYS A 824 -14.52 8.66 21.16
CA LYS A 824 -15.73 8.93 21.96
C LYS A 824 -16.00 7.82 22.97
N LEU A 825 -15.80 6.54 22.60
CA LEU A 825 -15.98 5.41 23.51
C LEU A 825 -14.97 5.44 24.67
N SER A 826 -13.69 5.66 24.36
CA SER A 826 -12.64 5.77 25.39
C SER A 826 -12.92 6.96 26.33
N HIS A 827 -13.39 8.09 25.77
CA HIS A 827 -13.74 9.27 26.56
C HIS A 827 -14.94 9.02 27.50
N ILE A 828 -15.99 8.33 27.03
CA ILE A 828 -17.16 7.96 27.83
C ILE A 828 -16.77 6.99 28.95
N ILE A 829 -15.96 5.97 28.67
CA ILE A 829 -15.49 4.99 29.65
C ILE A 829 -14.66 5.67 30.73
N LYS A 830 -13.76 6.58 30.34
CA LYS A 830 -12.92 7.35 31.27
C LYS A 830 -13.74 8.28 32.17
N LYS A 831 -14.73 8.98 31.62
CA LYS A 831 -15.65 9.87 32.38
C LYS A 831 -16.55 9.07 33.34
N THR A 832 -16.96 7.87 32.95
CA THR A 832 -17.78 6.96 33.77
C THR A 832 -16.96 6.36 34.92
N LYS A 833 -15.72 5.97 34.67
CA LYS A 833 -14.77 5.48 35.69
C LYS A 833 -14.49 6.56 36.74
N MET A 834 -14.22 7.80 36.32
CA MET A 834 -14.03 8.95 37.22
C MET A 834 -15.27 9.26 38.07
N LYS A 835 -16.48 9.19 37.50
CA LYS A 835 -17.72 9.39 38.27
C LYS A 835 -17.95 8.30 39.30
N LEU A 836 -17.73 7.02 38.94
CA LEU A 836 -17.86 5.88 39.86
C LEU A 836 -16.83 5.91 41.00
N GLU A 837 -15.62 6.42 40.73
CA GLU A 837 -14.61 6.70 41.77
C GLU A 837 -15.08 7.79 42.73
N SER A 838 -15.56 8.91 42.20
CA SER A 838 -16.00 10.05 43.03
C SER A 838 -17.24 9.75 43.89
N SER A 839 -18.06 8.77 43.51
CA SER A 839 -19.24 8.34 44.26
C SER A 839 -19.04 7.09 45.11
N GLY A 840 -17.83 6.51 45.13
CA GLY A 840 -17.48 5.37 45.99
C GLY A 840 -18.03 4.00 45.53
N PHE A 841 -18.51 3.89 44.30
CA PHE A 841 -19.09 2.66 43.74
C PHE A 841 -18.16 1.93 42.75
N LEU A 842 -16.92 2.38 42.60
CA LEU A 842 -15.92 1.70 41.77
C LEU A 842 -15.38 0.44 42.47
N THR A 843 -16.05 -0.68 42.26
CA THR A 843 -15.65 -2.02 42.73
C THR A 843 -14.80 -2.75 41.68
N GLU A 844 -13.98 -3.73 42.09
CA GLU A 844 -13.22 -4.61 41.16
C GLU A 844 -14.10 -5.18 40.03
N ASN A 845 -15.36 -5.51 40.36
CA ASN A 845 -16.31 -6.08 39.41
C ASN A 845 -16.78 -5.04 38.36
N SER A 846 -16.97 -3.78 38.75
CA SER A 846 -17.35 -2.71 37.82
C SER A 846 -16.18 -2.20 36.98
N LYS A 847 -14.92 -2.28 37.48
CA LYS A 847 -13.71 -2.10 36.67
C LYS A 847 -13.60 -3.18 35.57
N LYS A 848 -13.76 -4.46 35.94
CA LYS A 848 -13.72 -5.58 34.99
C LYS A 848 -14.74 -5.43 33.87
N ILE A 849 -15.98 -5.04 34.20
CA ILE A 849 -17.04 -4.85 33.21
C ILE A 849 -16.71 -3.69 32.25
N LEU A 850 -16.15 -2.58 32.74
CA LEU A 850 -15.74 -1.46 31.89
C LEU A 850 -14.57 -1.82 30.95
N GLU A 851 -13.59 -2.60 31.44
CA GLU A 851 -12.47 -3.10 30.62
C GLU A 851 -12.94 -4.14 29.58
N GLU A 852 -13.91 -4.98 29.92
CA GLU A 852 -14.54 -5.91 28.97
C GLU A 852 -15.25 -5.15 27.83
N ILE A 853 -15.98 -4.08 28.16
CA ILE A 853 -16.69 -3.24 27.18
C ILE A 853 -15.71 -2.49 26.26
N GLU A 854 -14.61 -1.96 26.83
CA GLU A 854 -13.56 -1.28 26.08
C GLU A 854 -12.88 -2.23 25.09
N ASN A 855 -12.47 -3.41 25.54
CA ASN A 855 -11.81 -4.43 24.73
C ASN A 855 -12.72 -4.98 23.61
N THR A 856 -14.00 -5.20 23.91
CA THR A 856 -14.96 -5.76 22.93
C THR A 856 -15.20 -4.78 21.77
N HIS A 857 -15.26 -3.46 22.04
CA HIS A 857 -15.52 -2.45 21.00
C HIS A 857 -14.27 -1.93 20.30
N LEU A 858 -13.12 -1.91 20.95
CA LEU A 858 -11.83 -1.62 20.28
C LEU A 858 -11.51 -2.68 19.23
N ASN A 859 -11.77 -3.96 19.52
CA ASN A 859 -11.64 -5.06 18.55
C ASN A 859 -12.61 -4.90 17.36
N ALA A 860 -13.84 -4.45 17.59
CA ALA A 860 -14.81 -4.23 16.52
C ALA A 860 -14.41 -3.06 15.58
N LEU A 861 -13.85 -1.97 16.14
CA LEU A 861 -13.40 -0.80 15.38
C LEU A 861 -12.09 -1.07 14.62
N GLN A 862 -11.16 -1.83 15.21
CA GLN A 862 -9.91 -2.23 14.55
C GLN A 862 -10.18 -3.18 13.37
N ASN A 863 -11.11 -4.11 13.53
CA ASN A 863 -11.60 -4.97 12.44
C ASN A 863 -12.26 -4.19 11.29
N ALA A 864 -12.92 -3.06 11.57
CA ALA A 864 -13.52 -2.21 10.53
C ALA A 864 -12.47 -1.41 9.75
N GLN A 865 -11.38 -0.97 10.41
CA GLN A 865 -10.28 -0.23 9.79
C GLN A 865 -9.43 -1.10 8.86
N VAL A 866 -9.15 -2.37 9.24
CA VAL A 866 -8.45 -3.34 8.38
C VAL A 866 -9.26 -3.66 7.11
N LYS A 867 -10.59 -3.81 7.24
CA LYS A 867 -11.50 -4.08 6.10
C LYS A 867 -11.51 -2.96 5.05
N LEU A 868 -11.26 -1.73 5.47
CA LEU A 868 -11.25 -0.55 4.62
C LEU A 868 -9.92 -0.38 3.86
N GLN A 869 -8.77 -0.67 4.50
CA GLN A 869 -7.47 -0.70 3.82
C GLN A 869 -7.42 -1.79 2.75
N ASP A 870 -8.00 -2.95 3.03
CA ASP A 870 -8.07 -4.07 2.08
C ASP A 870 -8.97 -3.77 0.85
N ALA A 871 -10.01 -2.95 1.05
CA ALA A 871 -10.86 -2.46 -0.05
C ALA A 871 -10.11 -1.48 -0.99
N LYS A 872 -9.21 -0.65 -0.45
CA LYS A 872 -8.38 0.28 -1.24
C LYS A 872 -7.37 -0.45 -2.12
N GLN A 873 -6.69 -1.47 -1.58
CA GLN A 873 -5.74 -2.27 -2.35
C GLN A 873 -6.42 -3.04 -3.49
N LYS A 874 -7.65 -3.52 -3.28
CA LYS A 874 -8.44 -4.20 -4.34
C LYS A 874 -8.87 -3.24 -5.45
N ILE A 875 -9.23 -2.00 -5.13
CA ILE A 875 -9.51 -0.97 -6.13
C ILE A 875 -8.25 -0.69 -6.97
N GLN A 876 -7.09 -0.55 -6.31
CA GLN A 876 -5.81 -0.31 -6.97
C GLN A 876 -5.38 -1.46 -7.90
N ASN A 877 -5.59 -2.71 -7.50
CA ASN A 877 -5.31 -3.88 -8.36
C ASN A 877 -6.31 -4.00 -9.53
N THR A 878 -7.56 -3.55 -9.34
CA THR A 878 -8.55 -3.50 -10.43
C THR A 878 -8.19 -2.38 -11.42
N GLU A 879 -7.66 -1.25 -10.94
CA GLU A 879 -7.11 -0.16 -11.76
C GLU A 879 -5.90 -0.62 -12.60
N GLU A 880 -5.02 -1.48 -12.08
CA GLU A 880 -3.96 -2.12 -12.88
C GLU A 880 -4.52 -3.07 -13.95
N LEU A 881 -5.60 -3.81 -13.66
CA LEU A 881 -6.28 -4.71 -14.60
C LEU A 881 -6.88 -3.97 -15.80
N PHE A 882 -7.27 -2.70 -15.63
CA PHE A 882 -7.79 -1.84 -16.70
C PHE A 882 -6.70 -1.30 -17.65
N SER A 883 -5.41 -1.51 -17.33
CA SER A 883 -4.29 -0.81 -18.00
C SER A 883 -3.44 -1.66 -18.95
N LYS A 884 -3.50 -3.00 -18.90
CA LYS A 884 -2.61 -3.88 -19.69
C LYS A 884 -3.38 -4.78 -20.67
N THR A 885 -2.88 -4.85 -21.91
CA THR A 885 -3.45 -5.64 -23.02
C THR A 885 -3.00 -7.10 -23.06
N ASP A 886 -2.09 -7.54 -22.19
CA ASP A 886 -1.44 -8.86 -22.26
C ASP A 886 -1.56 -9.63 -20.92
N TYR A 887 -2.79 -10.01 -20.57
CA TYR A 887 -3.10 -10.68 -19.30
C TYR A 887 -3.08 -12.21 -19.45
N LYS A 888 -2.13 -12.87 -18.77
CA LYS A 888 -2.09 -14.33 -18.59
C LYS A 888 -1.91 -14.69 -17.10
N PRO A 889 -2.78 -15.52 -16.51
CA PRO A 889 -2.69 -15.94 -15.10
C PRO A 889 -1.35 -16.63 -14.78
N ASN A 890 -0.87 -16.49 -13.53
CA ASN A 890 0.40 -17.09 -13.10
C ASN A 890 0.43 -18.62 -13.26
N TRP A 891 -0.64 -19.31 -12.88
CA TRP A 891 -0.73 -20.77 -13.04
C TRP A 891 -0.60 -21.21 -14.51
N ALA A 892 -1.08 -20.40 -15.46
CA ALA A 892 -0.98 -20.70 -16.89
C ALA A 892 0.46 -20.49 -17.38
N LYS A 893 1.16 -19.46 -16.88
CA LYS A 893 2.58 -19.24 -17.17
C LYS A 893 3.45 -20.36 -16.62
N GLU A 894 3.18 -20.82 -15.41
CA GLU A 894 3.86 -21.93 -14.76
C GLU A 894 3.63 -23.24 -15.54
N LEU A 895 2.38 -23.55 -15.91
CA LEU A 895 2.06 -24.73 -16.69
C LEU A 895 2.78 -24.74 -18.05
N ILE A 896 2.85 -23.61 -18.74
CA ILE A 896 3.63 -23.47 -19.98
C ILE A 896 5.12 -23.70 -19.71
N ALA A 897 5.69 -23.06 -18.69
CA ALA A 897 7.11 -23.19 -18.36
C ALA A 897 7.51 -24.63 -18.00
N ASP A 898 6.67 -25.34 -17.25
CA ASP A 898 6.91 -26.73 -16.86
C ASP A 898 6.81 -27.67 -18.06
N ASN A 899 5.81 -27.48 -18.92
CA ASN A 899 5.67 -28.28 -20.14
C ASN A 899 6.78 -28.00 -21.16
N ILE A 900 7.27 -26.76 -21.29
CA ILE A 900 8.42 -26.43 -22.15
C ILE A 900 9.65 -27.23 -21.72
N LYS A 901 9.92 -27.36 -20.41
CA LYS A 901 11.04 -28.17 -19.90
C LYS A 901 10.88 -29.66 -20.21
N LEU A 902 9.63 -30.15 -20.26
CA LEU A 902 9.31 -31.56 -20.49
C LEU A 902 9.16 -31.93 -21.97
N LYS A 903 9.07 -30.94 -22.87
CA LYS A 903 8.81 -31.13 -24.31
C LYS A 903 9.79 -32.08 -25.00
N GLU A 904 11.07 -32.07 -24.62
CA GLU A 904 12.10 -32.96 -25.18
C GLU A 904 11.93 -34.44 -24.75
N TYR A 905 11.17 -34.69 -23.69
CA TYR A 905 10.94 -36.02 -23.12
C TYR A 905 9.63 -36.65 -23.58
N TYR A 906 8.80 -35.92 -24.32
CA TYR A 906 7.53 -36.43 -24.83
C TYR A 906 7.73 -37.16 -26.16
N GLU A 907 7.24 -38.41 -26.21
CA GLU A 907 7.15 -39.15 -27.46
C GLU A 907 6.12 -38.48 -28.38
N LYS A 908 6.56 -38.02 -29.55
CA LYS A 908 5.68 -37.46 -30.57
C LYS A 908 4.90 -38.58 -31.27
N LEU A 909 3.59 -38.59 -31.11
CA LEU A 909 2.73 -39.61 -31.71
C LEU A 909 2.30 -39.24 -33.14
N THR A 910 2.16 -40.26 -34.00
CA THR A 910 1.48 -40.12 -35.30
C THR A 910 0.00 -40.49 -35.19
N ARG A 911 -0.82 -40.15 -36.19
CA ARG A 911 -2.24 -40.51 -36.25
C ARG A 911 -2.44 -42.02 -36.11
N GLU A 912 -1.66 -42.83 -36.83
CA GLU A 912 -1.74 -44.30 -36.78
C GLU A 912 -1.43 -44.82 -35.38
N LYS A 913 -0.44 -44.22 -34.72
CA LYS A 913 -0.05 -44.60 -33.36
C LYS A 913 -1.13 -44.24 -32.35
N VAL A 914 -1.78 -43.09 -32.50
CA VAL A 914 -2.94 -42.70 -31.67
C VAL A 914 -4.07 -43.72 -31.80
N ILE A 915 -4.39 -44.16 -33.03
CA ILE A 915 -5.42 -45.19 -33.27
C ILE A 915 -5.03 -46.53 -32.64
N GLU A 916 -3.77 -46.95 -32.80
CA GLU A 916 -3.27 -48.20 -32.21
C GLU A 916 -3.38 -48.18 -30.68
N LEU A 917 -2.92 -47.09 -30.03
CA LEU A 917 -2.95 -46.93 -28.59
C LEU A 917 -4.37 -46.83 -28.04
N TYR A 918 -5.26 -46.10 -28.73
CA TYR A 918 -6.68 -46.01 -28.35
C TYR A 918 -7.35 -47.40 -28.36
N ASN A 919 -7.11 -48.18 -29.41
CA ASN A 919 -7.67 -49.54 -29.54
C ASN A 919 -7.15 -50.50 -28.46
N LYS A 920 -6.00 -50.22 -27.86
CA LYS A 920 -5.44 -50.95 -26.71
C LYS A 920 -5.93 -50.43 -25.36
N GLY A 921 -6.66 -49.31 -25.33
CA GLY A 921 -7.08 -48.64 -24.10
C GLY A 921 -5.94 -47.92 -23.38
N GLU A 922 -4.87 -47.55 -24.08
CA GLU A 922 -3.72 -46.85 -23.49
C GLU A 922 -3.97 -45.33 -23.40
N SER A 923 -3.43 -44.69 -22.36
CA SER A 923 -3.58 -43.24 -22.12
C SER A 923 -2.67 -42.40 -23.04
N PHE A 924 -3.10 -41.17 -23.33
CA PHE A 924 -2.33 -40.13 -24.01
C PHE A 924 -1.83 -39.03 -23.06
N ALA A 925 -2.00 -39.21 -21.75
CA ALA A 925 -1.60 -38.24 -20.75
C ALA A 925 -0.10 -37.95 -20.83
N GLY A 926 0.26 -36.66 -20.85
CA GLY A 926 1.65 -36.23 -20.96
C GLY A 926 2.36 -36.70 -22.22
N LYS A 927 1.66 -36.83 -23.36
CA LYS A 927 2.28 -37.14 -24.66
C LYS A 927 2.24 -35.91 -25.58
N ASP A 928 3.14 -35.89 -26.57
CA ASP A 928 3.13 -34.86 -27.62
C ASP A 928 2.38 -35.37 -28.85
N ILE A 929 1.26 -34.71 -29.15
CA ILE A 929 0.39 -35.01 -30.31
C ILE A 929 0.22 -33.75 -31.16
N SER A 930 1.14 -32.81 -31.01
CA SER A 930 1.10 -31.50 -31.67
C SER A 930 1.15 -31.65 -33.19
N GLY A 931 0.24 -30.96 -33.88
CA GLY A 931 0.11 -30.92 -35.34
C GLY A 931 -0.48 -32.19 -35.98
N VAL A 932 -0.92 -33.17 -35.20
CA VAL A 932 -1.51 -34.40 -35.74
C VAL A 932 -2.96 -34.15 -36.17
N ASP A 933 -3.32 -34.66 -37.35
CA ASP A 933 -4.71 -34.72 -37.77
C ASP A 933 -5.39 -35.92 -37.11
N LEU A 934 -6.36 -35.68 -36.23
CA LEU A 934 -7.23 -36.64 -35.55
C LEU A 934 -8.72 -36.44 -35.92
N SER A 935 -8.98 -35.76 -37.04
CA SER A 935 -10.33 -35.48 -37.51
C SER A 935 -11.15 -36.76 -37.71
N ARG A 936 -12.45 -36.68 -37.40
CA ARG A 936 -13.46 -37.74 -37.55
C ARG A 936 -13.17 -39.04 -36.78
N LEU A 937 -12.22 -39.04 -35.85
CA LEU A 937 -11.98 -40.22 -35.00
C LEU A 937 -13.00 -40.32 -33.86
N HIS A 938 -13.25 -41.55 -33.41
CA HIS A 938 -13.95 -41.84 -32.17
C HIS A 938 -12.93 -42.06 -31.06
N LEU A 939 -12.83 -41.09 -30.15
CA LEU A 939 -11.86 -40.99 -29.06
C LEU A 939 -12.59 -40.69 -27.73
N ASP A 940 -13.82 -41.21 -27.58
CA ASP A 940 -14.61 -41.04 -26.37
C ASP A 940 -13.88 -41.64 -25.16
N GLY A 941 -13.86 -40.90 -24.05
CA GLY A 941 -13.16 -41.29 -22.82
C GLY A 941 -11.62 -41.26 -22.91
N ALA A 942 -11.04 -40.81 -24.02
CA ALA A 942 -9.59 -40.72 -24.16
C ALA A 942 -8.98 -39.74 -23.13
N ASP A 943 -7.83 -40.11 -22.58
CA ASP A 943 -7.11 -39.30 -21.59
C ASP A 943 -5.96 -38.55 -22.24
N PHE A 944 -6.16 -37.25 -22.47
CA PHE A 944 -5.21 -36.26 -22.98
C PHE A 944 -4.70 -35.33 -21.88
N SER A 945 -4.79 -35.71 -20.60
CA SER A 945 -4.42 -34.81 -19.51
C SER A 945 -2.93 -34.45 -19.54
N SER A 946 -2.61 -33.17 -19.33
CA SER A 946 -1.25 -32.63 -19.41
C SER A 946 -0.52 -32.91 -20.74
N SER A 947 -1.24 -33.19 -21.83
CA SER A 947 -0.65 -33.44 -23.15
C SER A 947 -0.35 -32.13 -23.91
N LEU A 948 0.56 -32.21 -24.87
CA LEU A 948 0.81 -31.14 -25.85
C LEU A 948 0.00 -31.42 -27.12
N LEU A 949 -0.94 -30.53 -27.41
CA LEU A 949 -1.91 -30.65 -28.50
C LEU A 949 -1.81 -29.46 -29.46
N GLU A 950 -0.66 -28.79 -29.48
CA GLU A 950 -0.49 -27.55 -30.23
C GLU A 950 -0.74 -27.80 -31.73
N GLY A 951 -1.74 -27.12 -32.30
CA GLY A 951 -2.11 -27.29 -33.71
C GLY A 951 -2.74 -28.65 -34.09
N THR A 952 -3.09 -29.52 -33.13
CA THR A 952 -3.77 -30.79 -33.40
C THR A 952 -5.17 -30.54 -33.98
N ILE A 953 -5.65 -31.39 -34.89
CA ILE A 953 -6.95 -31.24 -35.56
C ILE A 953 -7.90 -32.33 -35.07
N PHE A 954 -8.88 -31.97 -34.24
CA PHE A 954 -9.97 -32.82 -33.74
C PHE A 954 -11.30 -32.57 -34.47
N LYS A 955 -11.28 -31.91 -35.63
CA LYS A 955 -12.48 -31.54 -36.37
C LYS A 955 -13.42 -32.75 -36.61
N GLU A 956 -14.72 -32.58 -36.34
CA GLU A 956 -15.75 -33.62 -36.51
C GLU A 956 -15.51 -34.93 -35.71
N SER A 957 -14.62 -34.92 -34.71
CA SER A 957 -14.33 -36.09 -33.87
C SER A 957 -15.35 -36.27 -32.73
N SER A 958 -15.44 -37.49 -32.19
CA SER A 958 -16.16 -37.82 -30.97
C SER A 958 -15.17 -37.91 -29.81
N LEU A 959 -15.30 -37.03 -28.82
CA LEU A 959 -14.44 -36.83 -27.65
C LEU A 959 -15.28 -36.75 -26.37
N ASN A 960 -16.43 -37.41 -26.33
CA ASN A 960 -17.30 -37.32 -25.16
C ASN A 960 -16.62 -37.96 -23.97
N ASN A 961 -16.71 -37.33 -22.80
CA ASN A 961 -16.04 -37.74 -21.57
C ASN A 961 -14.50 -37.80 -21.67
N ALA A 962 -13.88 -37.24 -22.71
CA ALA A 962 -12.43 -37.17 -22.82
C ALA A 962 -11.84 -36.22 -21.76
N ASN A 963 -10.61 -36.50 -21.32
CA ASN A 963 -9.91 -35.71 -20.32
C ASN A 963 -8.79 -34.88 -20.95
N PHE A 964 -8.99 -33.58 -21.08
CA PHE A 964 -8.05 -32.55 -21.51
C PHE A 964 -7.52 -31.69 -20.34
N SER A 965 -7.68 -32.12 -19.09
CA SER A 965 -7.26 -31.30 -17.96
C SER A 965 -5.76 -30.99 -18.00
N LYS A 966 -5.42 -29.72 -17.78
CA LYS A 966 -4.04 -29.19 -17.88
C LYS A 966 -3.36 -29.38 -19.25
N ALA A 967 -4.11 -29.71 -20.31
CA ALA A 967 -3.54 -29.82 -21.64
C ALA A 967 -3.15 -28.44 -22.20
N ILE A 968 -2.10 -28.40 -23.02
CA ILE A 968 -1.72 -27.21 -23.80
C ILE A 968 -2.20 -27.44 -25.23
N ALA A 969 -3.36 -26.87 -25.55
CA ALA A 969 -4.09 -27.05 -26.79
C ALA A 969 -4.21 -25.71 -27.55
N SER A 970 -3.07 -25.02 -27.67
CA SER A 970 -3.02 -23.78 -28.44
C SER A 970 -3.13 -24.07 -29.94
N ASN A 971 -3.87 -23.26 -30.69
CA ASN A 971 -4.13 -23.45 -32.12
C ASN A 971 -4.84 -24.77 -32.51
N THR A 972 -5.37 -25.52 -31.54
CA THR A 972 -6.07 -26.80 -31.78
C THR A 972 -7.44 -26.57 -32.42
N ASP A 973 -7.85 -27.45 -33.35
CA ASP A 973 -9.15 -27.35 -34.03
C ASP A 973 -10.15 -28.43 -33.57
N PHE A 974 -11.09 -28.06 -32.71
CA PHE A 974 -12.23 -28.85 -32.25
C PHE A 974 -13.54 -28.55 -33.01
N SER A 975 -13.48 -27.92 -34.19
CA SER A 975 -14.69 -27.50 -34.90
C SER A 975 -15.63 -28.66 -35.21
N ASN A 976 -16.91 -28.51 -34.90
CA ASN A 976 -17.95 -29.53 -35.03
C ASN A 976 -17.68 -30.85 -34.27
N ALA A 977 -16.73 -30.87 -33.32
CA ALA A 977 -16.46 -32.04 -32.49
C ALA A 977 -17.50 -32.17 -31.36
N SER A 978 -17.68 -33.39 -30.86
CA SER A 978 -18.49 -33.66 -29.67
C SER A 978 -17.59 -33.86 -28.46
N LEU A 979 -17.62 -32.92 -27.53
CA LEU A 979 -16.91 -32.92 -26.24
C LEU A 979 -17.89 -32.95 -25.06
N GLU A 980 -19.00 -33.69 -25.20
CA GLU A 980 -20.01 -33.74 -24.15
C GLU A 980 -19.41 -34.33 -22.87
N ASN A 981 -19.59 -33.64 -21.74
CA ASN A 981 -19.01 -33.98 -20.43
C ASN A 981 -17.47 -34.13 -20.44
N ALA A 982 -16.76 -33.57 -21.42
CA ALA A 982 -15.30 -33.58 -21.42
C ALA A 982 -14.74 -32.74 -20.26
N ASN A 983 -13.55 -33.11 -19.78
CA ASN A 983 -12.85 -32.37 -18.74
C ASN A 983 -11.72 -31.52 -19.32
N LEU A 984 -11.88 -30.20 -19.37
CA LEU A 984 -10.88 -29.24 -19.89
C LEU A 984 -10.24 -28.41 -18.77
N GLU A 985 -10.46 -28.77 -17.50
CA GLU A 985 -10.04 -28.00 -16.32
C GLU A 985 -8.56 -27.61 -16.38
N LYS A 986 -8.26 -26.33 -16.13
CA LYS A 986 -6.89 -25.78 -16.16
C LYS A 986 -6.15 -25.96 -17.47
N GLY A 987 -6.84 -26.24 -18.58
CA GLY A 987 -6.23 -26.27 -19.90
C GLY A 987 -5.98 -24.87 -20.47
N ILE A 988 -5.04 -24.80 -21.42
CA ILE A 988 -4.68 -23.58 -22.16
C ILE A 988 -5.09 -23.77 -23.62
N PHE A 989 -6.01 -22.94 -24.09
CA PHE A 989 -6.66 -23.07 -25.40
C PHE A 989 -6.50 -21.81 -26.25
N ASP A 990 -5.31 -21.19 -26.19
CA ASP A 990 -5.02 -19.96 -26.92
C ASP A 990 -5.20 -20.19 -28.43
N ASN A 991 -5.99 -19.36 -29.10
CA ASN A 991 -6.34 -19.47 -30.52
C ASN A 991 -7.00 -20.81 -30.94
N ALA A 992 -7.49 -21.61 -29.98
CA ALA A 992 -8.19 -22.85 -30.30
C ALA A 992 -9.56 -22.58 -30.96
N LYS A 993 -10.02 -23.50 -31.81
CA LYS A 993 -11.31 -23.41 -32.50
C LYS A 993 -12.29 -24.44 -31.96
N PHE A 994 -13.40 -23.97 -31.42
CA PHE A 994 -14.55 -24.74 -30.93
C PHE A 994 -15.81 -24.43 -31.76
N ILE A 995 -15.66 -24.01 -33.01
CA ILE A 995 -16.76 -23.56 -33.87
C ILE A 995 -17.81 -24.68 -33.99
N ASN A 996 -19.05 -24.40 -33.58
CA ASN A 996 -20.17 -25.34 -33.53
C ASN A 996 -19.90 -26.65 -32.73
N ALA A 997 -18.90 -26.67 -31.85
CA ALA A 997 -18.61 -27.83 -31.02
C ALA A 997 -19.69 -28.05 -29.93
N ASN A 998 -19.93 -29.31 -29.57
CA ASN A 998 -20.84 -29.68 -28.48
C ASN A 998 -20.03 -29.89 -27.19
N LEU A 999 -20.05 -28.94 -26.26
CA LEU A 999 -19.39 -28.98 -24.95
C LEU A 999 -20.41 -29.03 -23.80
N ARG A 1000 -21.60 -29.60 -24.04
CA ARG A 1000 -22.64 -29.69 -23.01
C ARG A 1000 -22.11 -30.43 -21.78
N GLY A 1001 -22.32 -29.85 -20.60
CA GLY A 1001 -21.87 -30.43 -19.34
C GLY A 1001 -20.36 -30.50 -19.14
N ALA A 1002 -19.55 -29.92 -20.04
CA ALA A 1002 -18.10 -29.96 -19.93
C ALA A 1002 -17.57 -29.20 -18.69
N ASN A 1003 -16.43 -29.64 -18.17
CA ASN A 1003 -15.71 -28.94 -17.11
C ASN A 1003 -14.68 -27.99 -17.72
N LEU A 1004 -14.95 -26.69 -17.68
CA LEU A 1004 -14.11 -25.59 -18.18
C LEU A 1004 -13.57 -24.72 -17.02
N ARG A 1005 -13.45 -25.30 -15.82
CA ARG A 1005 -13.01 -24.56 -14.64
C ARG A 1005 -11.56 -24.13 -14.77
N GLU A 1006 -11.31 -22.87 -14.41
CA GLU A 1006 -9.98 -22.26 -14.46
C GLU A 1006 -9.30 -22.43 -15.82
N VAL A 1007 -10.06 -22.42 -16.92
CA VAL A 1007 -9.52 -22.45 -18.29
C VAL A 1007 -9.00 -21.08 -18.69
N PHE A 1008 -7.85 -21.04 -19.35
CA PHE A 1008 -7.34 -19.86 -20.02
C PHE A 1008 -7.48 -20.02 -21.54
N ALA A 1009 -8.16 -19.07 -22.17
CA ALA A 1009 -8.44 -19.09 -23.59
C ALA A 1009 -8.38 -17.68 -24.15
N GLU A 1010 -7.19 -17.30 -24.62
CA GLU A 1010 -6.97 -16.06 -25.35
C GLU A 1010 -7.28 -16.26 -26.85
N LYS A 1011 -8.07 -15.39 -27.47
CA LYS A 1011 -8.41 -15.41 -28.91
C LYS A 1011 -9.04 -16.73 -29.41
N ALA A 1012 -9.56 -17.55 -28.50
CA ALA A 1012 -10.25 -18.78 -28.85
C ALA A 1012 -11.60 -18.49 -29.53
N ASP A 1013 -12.00 -19.38 -30.44
CA ASP A 1013 -13.20 -19.23 -31.25
C ASP A 1013 -14.27 -20.26 -30.85
N PHE A 1014 -15.28 -19.83 -30.10
CA PHE A 1014 -16.44 -20.60 -29.69
C PHE A 1014 -17.71 -20.20 -30.48
N GLU A 1015 -17.58 -19.67 -31.70
CA GLU A 1015 -18.74 -19.28 -32.50
C GLU A 1015 -19.73 -20.46 -32.66
N GLY A 1016 -20.98 -20.23 -32.25
CA GLY A 1016 -22.06 -21.23 -32.33
C GLY A 1016 -21.91 -22.47 -31.42
N ALA A 1017 -20.87 -22.53 -30.58
CA ALA A 1017 -20.64 -23.67 -29.68
C ALA A 1017 -21.77 -23.83 -28.65
N ASP A 1018 -22.05 -25.08 -28.26
CA ASP A 1018 -22.99 -25.38 -27.18
C ASP A 1018 -22.26 -25.78 -25.91
N ILE A 1019 -22.15 -24.85 -24.98
CA ILE A 1019 -21.55 -25.03 -23.64
C ILE A 1019 -22.65 -25.16 -22.57
N SER A 1020 -23.88 -25.52 -22.92
CA SER A 1020 -24.99 -25.54 -21.95
C SER A 1020 -24.68 -26.49 -20.78
N LYS A 1021 -24.98 -26.03 -19.56
CA LYS A 1021 -24.71 -26.72 -18.28
C LYS A 1021 -23.23 -26.96 -17.97
N ALA A 1022 -22.31 -26.38 -18.74
CA ALA A 1022 -20.88 -26.47 -18.45
C ALA A 1022 -20.49 -25.68 -17.18
N ASP A 1023 -19.40 -26.10 -16.55
CA ASP A 1023 -18.82 -25.45 -15.38
C ASP A 1023 -17.61 -24.59 -15.79
N LEU A 1024 -17.78 -23.28 -15.81
CA LEU A 1024 -16.81 -22.25 -16.23
C LEU A 1024 -16.30 -21.42 -15.03
N GLN A 1025 -16.33 -21.95 -13.80
CA GLN A 1025 -15.88 -21.19 -12.63
C GLN A 1025 -14.40 -20.78 -12.78
N GLY A 1026 -14.12 -19.49 -12.62
CA GLY A 1026 -12.77 -18.93 -12.79
C GLY A 1026 -12.23 -18.95 -14.23
N ILE A 1027 -13.09 -19.11 -15.24
CA ILE A 1027 -12.66 -19.04 -16.64
C ILE A 1027 -12.09 -17.67 -17.00
N SER A 1028 -11.11 -17.64 -17.89
CA SER A 1028 -10.52 -16.41 -18.43
C SER A 1028 -10.59 -16.42 -19.96
N PHE A 1029 -11.59 -15.72 -20.50
CA PHE A 1029 -11.71 -15.41 -21.91
C PHE A 1029 -11.19 -14.02 -22.20
N ILE A 1030 -10.14 -13.95 -23.03
CA ILE A 1030 -9.50 -12.71 -23.45
C ILE A 1030 -9.57 -12.65 -24.96
N GLU A 1031 -10.22 -11.63 -25.53
CA GLU A 1031 -10.39 -11.48 -26.98
C GLU A 1031 -11.05 -12.70 -27.66
N ALA A 1032 -11.80 -13.50 -26.91
CA ALA A 1032 -12.44 -14.70 -27.41
C ALA A 1032 -13.67 -14.37 -28.28
N LYS A 1033 -13.89 -15.14 -29.34
CA LYS A 1033 -15.07 -15.05 -30.20
C LYS A 1033 -16.14 -15.99 -29.69
N LEU A 1034 -17.23 -15.45 -29.19
CA LEU A 1034 -18.32 -16.18 -28.54
C LEU A 1034 -19.67 -15.91 -29.22
N LYS A 1035 -19.65 -15.48 -30.49
CA LYS A 1035 -20.85 -15.06 -31.21
C LYS A 1035 -21.84 -16.23 -31.33
N GLY A 1036 -23.10 -16.01 -30.96
CA GLY A 1036 -24.13 -17.03 -31.02
C GLY A 1036 -23.90 -18.25 -30.11
N ILE A 1037 -23.00 -18.13 -29.12
CA ILE A 1037 -22.73 -19.21 -28.16
C ILE A 1037 -23.99 -19.60 -27.39
N LYS A 1038 -24.17 -20.89 -27.14
CA LYS A 1038 -25.27 -21.43 -26.34
C LYS A 1038 -24.74 -21.85 -24.97
N GLY A 1039 -24.96 -21.01 -23.96
CA GLY A 1039 -24.54 -21.23 -22.58
C GLY A 1039 -25.70 -21.20 -21.60
N LYS A 1040 -26.76 -21.97 -21.87
CA LYS A 1040 -27.88 -22.11 -20.93
C LYS A 1040 -27.42 -22.80 -19.65
N GLU A 1041 -27.81 -22.27 -18.48
CA GLU A 1041 -27.54 -22.87 -17.16
C GLU A 1041 -26.04 -23.12 -16.86
N ILE A 1042 -25.14 -22.32 -17.45
CA ILE A 1042 -23.70 -22.40 -17.15
C ILE A 1042 -23.36 -21.85 -15.76
N LYS A 1043 -22.23 -22.29 -15.19
CA LYS A 1043 -21.68 -21.73 -13.95
C LYS A 1043 -20.39 -20.96 -14.24
N ALA A 1044 -20.42 -19.65 -14.19
CA ALA A 1044 -19.28 -18.77 -14.47
C ALA A 1044 -18.98 -17.79 -13.31
N ASP A 1045 -19.12 -18.25 -12.05
CA ASP A 1045 -18.78 -17.45 -10.84
C ASP A 1045 -17.30 -17.02 -10.94
N GLY A 1046 -17.04 -15.72 -10.82
CA GLY A 1046 -15.71 -15.12 -10.93
C GLY A 1046 -15.06 -15.17 -12.32
N GLY A 1047 -15.82 -15.46 -13.37
CA GLY A 1047 -15.29 -15.49 -14.75
C GLY A 1047 -14.83 -14.12 -15.24
N VAL A 1048 -13.78 -14.11 -16.06
CA VAL A 1048 -13.18 -12.92 -16.67
C VAL A 1048 -13.42 -12.94 -18.18
N PHE A 1049 -14.07 -11.90 -18.68
CA PHE A 1049 -14.45 -11.70 -20.08
C PHE A 1049 -13.92 -10.34 -20.56
N LEU A 1050 -12.67 -10.31 -21.02
CA LEU A 1050 -12.04 -9.08 -21.52
C LEU A 1050 -12.08 -9.06 -23.04
N GLN A 1051 -12.64 -8.00 -23.62
CA GLN A 1051 -12.68 -7.79 -25.08
C GLN A 1051 -13.33 -8.94 -25.86
N VAL A 1052 -14.25 -9.68 -25.24
CA VAL A 1052 -14.92 -10.82 -25.89
C VAL A 1052 -16.01 -10.37 -26.85
N GLU A 1053 -16.22 -11.15 -27.92
CA GLU A 1053 -17.30 -10.95 -28.90
C GLU A 1053 -18.42 -11.97 -28.64
N ALA A 1054 -19.33 -11.70 -27.71
CA ALA A 1054 -20.41 -12.60 -27.31
C ALA A 1054 -21.80 -12.13 -27.76
N SER A 1055 -21.89 -11.42 -28.88
CA SER A 1055 -23.15 -10.98 -29.47
C SER A 1055 -24.06 -12.17 -29.81
N LYS A 1056 -25.37 -12.01 -29.61
CA LYS A 1056 -26.40 -13.05 -29.78
C LYS A 1056 -26.19 -14.32 -28.93
N GLY A 1057 -25.39 -14.23 -27.88
CA GLY A 1057 -25.15 -15.32 -26.95
C GLY A 1057 -26.41 -15.65 -26.13
N ILE A 1058 -26.65 -16.93 -25.86
CA ILE A 1058 -27.79 -17.40 -25.05
C ILE A 1058 -27.27 -17.86 -23.70
N PHE A 1059 -27.53 -17.07 -22.66
CA PHE A 1059 -27.08 -17.30 -21.28
C PHE A 1059 -28.24 -17.42 -20.29
N THR A 1060 -29.37 -17.95 -20.74
CA THR A 1060 -30.57 -18.09 -19.93
C THR A 1060 -30.30 -18.98 -18.71
N GLY A 1061 -30.63 -18.51 -17.51
CA GLY A 1061 -30.40 -19.24 -16.26
C GLY A 1061 -28.93 -19.42 -15.85
N ALA A 1062 -27.98 -18.73 -16.51
CA ALA A 1062 -26.56 -18.80 -16.19
C ALA A 1062 -26.23 -18.15 -14.82
N ASP A 1063 -25.10 -18.54 -14.21
CA ASP A 1063 -24.59 -17.95 -12.96
C ASP A 1063 -23.27 -17.21 -13.22
N PHE A 1064 -23.33 -15.87 -13.31
CA PHE A 1064 -22.20 -14.95 -13.53
C PHE A 1064 -21.86 -14.13 -12.28
N LYS A 1065 -22.16 -14.64 -11.09
CA LYS A 1065 -21.82 -13.90 -9.85
C LYS A 1065 -20.36 -13.47 -9.87
N LYS A 1066 -20.13 -12.20 -9.52
CA LYS A 1066 -18.77 -11.61 -9.45
C LYS A 1066 -17.95 -11.69 -10.74
N ALA A 1067 -18.58 -11.97 -11.88
CA ALA A 1067 -17.88 -11.95 -13.16
C ALA A 1067 -17.49 -10.53 -13.57
N LEU A 1068 -16.50 -10.43 -14.47
CA LEU A 1068 -16.05 -9.19 -15.07
C LEU A 1068 -16.27 -9.22 -16.58
N PHE A 1069 -17.03 -8.26 -17.08
CA PHE A 1069 -17.14 -7.94 -18.50
C PHE A 1069 -16.50 -6.57 -18.73
N SER A 1070 -15.38 -6.55 -19.44
CA SER A 1070 -14.66 -5.33 -19.78
C SER A 1070 -14.48 -5.24 -21.27
N LYS A 1071 -14.90 -4.13 -21.88
CA LYS A 1071 -14.80 -3.91 -23.33
C LYS A 1071 -15.43 -5.03 -24.18
N ALA A 1072 -16.43 -5.73 -23.61
CA ALA A 1072 -17.09 -6.86 -24.26
C ALA A 1072 -18.22 -6.40 -25.19
N SER A 1073 -18.50 -7.20 -26.20
CA SER A 1073 -19.65 -7.10 -27.11
C SER A 1073 -20.68 -8.16 -26.70
N LEU A 1074 -21.85 -7.71 -26.24
CA LEU A 1074 -22.98 -8.50 -25.72
C LEU A 1074 -24.30 -8.15 -26.43
N GLU A 1075 -24.22 -7.52 -27.61
CA GLU A 1075 -25.37 -7.05 -28.38
C GLU A 1075 -26.34 -8.20 -28.66
N GLU A 1076 -27.64 -7.97 -28.44
CA GLU A 1076 -28.71 -8.95 -28.65
C GLU A 1076 -28.57 -10.25 -27.85
N SER A 1077 -27.72 -10.29 -26.83
CA SER A 1077 -27.54 -11.49 -25.98
C SER A 1077 -28.67 -11.65 -24.95
N ASP A 1078 -28.90 -12.88 -24.51
CA ASP A 1078 -29.99 -13.23 -23.60
C ASP A 1078 -29.47 -13.73 -22.24
N PHE A 1079 -29.57 -12.88 -21.22
CA PHE A 1079 -29.26 -13.14 -19.81
C PHE A 1079 -30.53 -13.35 -18.97
N SER A 1080 -31.67 -13.71 -19.59
CA SER A 1080 -32.92 -13.88 -18.84
C SER A 1080 -32.79 -14.95 -17.75
N GLU A 1081 -33.36 -14.68 -16.57
CA GLU A 1081 -33.33 -15.55 -15.39
C GLU A 1081 -31.91 -15.90 -14.89
N SER A 1082 -30.89 -15.21 -15.37
CA SER A 1082 -29.50 -15.41 -14.94
C SER A 1082 -29.19 -14.71 -13.62
N LYS A 1083 -28.13 -15.16 -12.94
CA LYS A 1083 -27.59 -14.55 -11.72
C LYS A 1083 -26.36 -13.73 -12.08
N VAL A 1084 -26.52 -12.42 -12.07
CA VAL A 1084 -25.52 -11.42 -12.46
C VAL A 1084 -25.17 -10.53 -11.26
N CYS A 1085 -25.19 -11.14 -10.07
CA CYS A 1085 -25.01 -10.43 -8.80
C CYS A 1085 -23.55 -10.03 -8.61
N SER A 1086 -23.30 -8.77 -8.24
CA SER A 1086 -21.94 -8.23 -8.04
C SER A 1086 -21.03 -8.35 -9.27
N THR A 1087 -21.63 -8.53 -10.46
CA THR A 1087 -20.92 -8.52 -11.74
C THR A 1087 -20.58 -7.09 -12.14
N ILE A 1088 -19.44 -6.91 -12.79
CA ILE A 1088 -18.97 -5.61 -13.28
C ILE A 1088 -19.05 -5.59 -14.81
N PHE A 1089 -19.74 -4.59 -15.34
CA PHE A 1089 -19.76 -4.21 -16.74
C PHE A 1089 -19.09 -2.85 -16.90
N THR A 1090 -18.03 -2.79 -17.70
CA THR A 1090 -17.27 -1.56 -17.94
C THR A 1090 -16.86 -1.47 -19.39
N GLU A 1091 -17.18 -0.35 -20.04
CA GLU A 1091 -16.95 -0.14 -21.48
C GLU A 1091 -17.60 -1.21 -22.37
N VAL A 1092 -18.72 -1.81 -21.93
CA VAL A 1092 -19.39 -2.91 -22.64
C VAL A 1092 -20.41 -2.37 -23.66
N LYS A 1093 -20.53 -3.03 -24.82
CA LYS A 1093 -21.63 -2.84 -25.78
C LYS A 1093 -22.68 -3.93 -25.56
N ALA A 1094 -23.82 -3.59 -24.98
CA ALA A 1094 -24.89 -4.49 -24.59
C ALA A 1094 -26.26 -3.91 -25.01
N ASN A 1095 -26.34 -3.31 -26.20
CA ASN A 1095 -27.60 -2.84 -26.75
C ASN A 1095 -28.50 -4.03 -27.11
N LYS A 1096 -29.81 -3.90 -26.85
CA LYS A 1096 -30.83 -4.93 -27.09
C LYS A 1096 -30.61 -6.23 -26.31
N THR A 1097 -29.85 -6.19 -25.23
CA THR A 1097 -29.59 -7.35 -24.36
C THR A 1097 -30.80 -7.60 -23.45
N LYS A 1098 -31.12 -8.88 -23.20
CA LYS A 1098 -32.24 -9.26 -22.32
C LYS A 1098 -31.74 -9.66 -20.93
N PHE A 1099 -32.31 -9.05 -19.91
CA PHE A 1099 -32.11 -9.31 -18.48
C PHE A 1099 -33.45 -9.60 -17.79
N ILE A 1100 -34.41 -10.19 -18.52
CA ILE A 1100 -35.75 -10.47 -18.00
C ILE A 1100 -35.65 -11.35 -16.76
N LYS A 1101 -36.16 -10.87 -15.62
CA LYS A 1101 -36.09 -11.52 -14.30
C LYS A 1101 -34.68 -11.90 -13.83
N ALA A 1102 -33.64 -11.30 -14.42
CA ALA A 1102 -32.26 -11.52 -14.00
C ALA A 1102 -32.02 -10.92 -12.60
N ASP A 1103 -31.10 -11.53 -11.85
CA ASP A 1103 -30.65 -11.02 -10.56
C ASP A 1103 -29.38 -10.20 -10.73
N LEU A 1104 -29.51 -8.88 -10.76
CA LEU A 1104 -28.42 -7.92 -10.87
C LEU A 1104 -28.04 -7.32 -9.50
N TYR A 1105 -28.38 -7.96 -8.38
CA TYR A 1105 -28.13 -7.40 -7.05
C TYR A 1105 -26.66 -6.96 -6.88
N ASN A 1106 -26.46 -5.71 -6.46
CA ASN A 1106 -25.13 -5.12 -6.25
C ASN A 1106 -24.21 -5.12 -7.50
N SER A 1107 -24.79 -5.16 -8.70
CA SER A 1107 -24.03 -5.08 -9.96
C SER A 1107 -23.45 -3.69 -10.21
N ARG A 1108 -22.47 -3.60 -11.11
CA ARG A 1108 -21.89 -2.33 -11.55
C ARG A 1108 -21.96 -2.20 -13.08
N ILE A 1109 -22.50 -1.08 -13.56
CA ILE A 1109 -22.51 -0.72 -14.99
C ILE A 1109 -21.85 0.66 -15.09
N ILE A 1110 -20.61 0.72 -15.53
CA ILE A 1110 -19.78 1.93 -15.44
C ILE A 1110 -19.05 2.23 -16.75
N ASN A 1111 -18.41 3.40 -16.81
CA ASN A 1111 -17.44 3.79 -17.84
C ASN A 1111 -17.97 3.63 -19.27
N LYS A 1112 -19.00 4.40 -19.65
CA LYS A 1112 -19.53 4.47 -21.03
C LYS A 1112 -20.03 3.13 -21.57
N SER A 1113 -20.57 2.27 -20.71
CA SER A 1113 -21.25 1.06 -21.17
C SER A 1113 -22.57 1.44 -21.86
N ASP A 1114 -22.93 0.69 -22.90
CA ASP A 1114 -24.12 0.92 -23.71
C ASP A 1114 -25.12 -0.21 -23.54
N PHE A 1115 -26.24 0.05 -22.88
CA PHE A 1115 -27.36 -0.85 -22.64
C PHE A 1115 -28.66 -0.27 -23.22
N SER A 1116 -28.56 0.48 -24.33
CA SER A 1116 -29.73 1.04 -25.00
C SER A 1116 -30.64 -0.06 -25.56
N GLU A 1117 -31.95 0.17 -25.57
CA GLU A 1117 -32.97 -0.76 -26.08
C GLU A 1117 -33.00 -2.13 -25.35
N SER A 1118 -32.43 -2.21 -24.15
CA SER A 1118 -32.31 -3.47 -23.40
C SER A 1118 -33.53 -3.75 -22.51
N ASP A 1119 -33.79 -5.03 -22.26
CA ASP A 1119 -34.96 -5.48 -21.51
C ASP A 1119 -34.58 -5.90 -20.09
N PHE A 1120 -34.99 -5.14 -19.09
CA PHE A 1120 -34.80 -5.39 -17.66
C PHE A 1120 -36.13 -5.72 -16.95
N VAL A 1121 -37.15 -6.20 -17.66
CA VAL A 1121 -38.47 -6.49 -17.09
C VAL A 1121 -38.36 -7.49 -15.93
N GLY A 1122 -38.84 -7.07 -14.76
CA GLY A 1122 -38.80 -7.88 -13.53
C GLY A 1122 -37.38 -8.14 -12.98
N ALA A 1123 -36.36 -7.47 -13.49
CA ALA A 1123 -34.99 -7.62 -13.00
C ALA A 1123 -34.83 -7.14 -11.55
N LYS A 1124 -33.91 -7.76 -10.81
CA LYS A 1124 -33.59 -7.41 -9.42
C LYS A 1124 -32.24 -6.68 -9.37
N ALA A 1125 -32.25 -5.36 -9.50
CA ALA A 1125 -31.07 -4.51 -9.53
C ALA A 1125 -30.82 -3.73 -8.23
N ASN A 1126 -31.42 -4.14 -7.10
CA ASN A 1126 -31.25 -3.47 -5.82
C ASN A 1126 -29.77 -3.25 -5.49
N ARG A 1127 -29.47 -2.04 -4.98
CA ARG A 1127 -28.14 -1.62 -4.54
C ARG A 1127 -27.07 -1.66 -5.64
N SER A 1128 -27.47 -1.66 -6.91
CA SER A 1128 -26.52 -1.57 -8.02
C SER A 1128 -25.98 -0.15 -8.18
N CYS A 1129 -24.85 -0.03 -8.89
CA CYS A 1129 -24.22 1.24 -9.20
C CYS A 1129 -24.03 1.38 -10.71
N TRP A 1130 -24.80 2.28 -11.31
CA TRP A 1130 -24.79 2.57 -12.74
C TRP A 1130 -24.32 4.00 -12.95
N MET A 1131 -23.21 4.18 -13.67
CA MET A 1131 -22.58 5.49 -13.83
C MET A 1131 -22.13 5.73 -15.27
N LYS A 1132 -22.37 6.94 -15.79
CA LYS A 1132 -21.82 7.40 -17.08
C LYS A 1132 -22.11 6.42 -18.23
N SER A 1133 -23.31 5.87 -18.28
CA SER A 1133 -23.68 4.79 -19.20
C SER A 1133 -25.01 5.09 -19.92
N LYS A 1134 -25.24 4.46 -21.07
CA LYS A 1134 -26.47 4.61 -21.86
C LYS A 1134 -27.42 3.47 -21.56
N LEU A 1135 -28.66 3.80 -21.24
CA LEU A 1135 -29.79 2.91 -20.92
C LEU A 1135 -31.08 3.45 -21.58
N SER A 1136 -30.95 4.21 -22.67
CA SER A 1136 -32.07 4.84 -23.37
C SER A 1136 -32.92 3.78 -24.08
N ASP A 1137 -34.22 4.05 -24.22
CA ASP A 1137 -35.17 3.15 -24.91
C ASP A 1137 -35.31 1.76 -24.26
N SER A 1138 -34.86 1.60 -23.02
CA SER A 1138 -34.85 0.31 -22.29
C SER A 1138 -36.15 0.08 -21.49
N ASP A 1139 -36.49 -1.18 -21.23
CA ASP A 1139 -37.70 -1.53 -20.46
C ASP A 1139 -37.37 -2.08 -19.07
N PHE A 1140 -37.82 -1.40 -18.02
CA PHE A 1140 -37.60 -1.74 -16.62
C PHE A 1140 -38.89 -2.15 -15.90
N LYS A 1141 -40.01 -2.42 -16.59
CA LYS A 1141 -41.31 -2.68 -15.93
C LYS A 1141 -41.20 -3.69 -14.78
N GLY A 1142 -41.71 -3.31 -13.61
CA GLY A 1142 -41.77 -4.18 -12.43
C GLY A 1142 -40.42 -4.60 -11.85
N SER A 1143 -39.32 -3.97 -12.27
CA SER A 1143 -37.99 -4.23 -11.71
C SER A 1143 -37.81 -3.61 -10.32
N LEU A 1144 -36.83 -4.14 -9.58
CA LEU A 1144 -36.48 -3.69 -8.23
C LEU A 1144 -35.13 -2.98 -8.26
N LEU A 1145 -35.12 -1.68 -8.00
CA LEU A 1145 -33.99 -0.77 -8.01
C LEU A 1145 -33.78 -0.08 -6.65
N ASP A 1146 -34.22 -0.68 -5.55
CA ASP A 1146 -34.09 -0.09 -4.21
C ASP A 1146 -32.61 0.21 -3.89
N GLN A 1147 -32.34 1.44 -3.46
CA GLN A 1147 -31.00 1.96 -3.12
C GLN A 1147 -29.97 1.89 -4.25
N THR A 1148 -30.43 1.87 -5.50
CA THR A 1148 -29.56 1.92 -6.68
C THR A 1148 -29.01 3.33 -6.86
N LEU A 1149 -27.74 3.44 -7.23
CA LEU A 1149 -27.13 4.68 -7.68
C LEU A 1149 -27.14 4.69 -9.21
N VAL A 1150 -27.88 5.62 -9.82
CA VAL A 1150 -27.90 5.87 -11.27
C VAL A 1150 -27.42 7.30 -11.49
N GLN A 1151 -26.15 7.46 -11.84
CA GLN A 1151 -25.51 8.77 -11.91
C GLN A 1151 -24.94 9.08 -13.29
N GLU A 1152 -25.25 10.25 -13.84
CA GLU A 1152 -24.75 10.68 -15.16
C GLU A 1152 -25.10 9.66 -16.27
N CYS A 1153 -26.26 8.99 -16.16
CA CYS A 1153 -26.73 8.02 -17.15
C CYS A 1153 -27.77 8.64 -18.09
N ASP A 1154 -27.82 8.15 -19.33
CA ASP A 1154 -28.94 8.41 -20.24
C ASP A 1154 -29.97 7.28 -20.07
N VAL A 1155 -31.13 7.58 -19.51
CA VAL A 1155 -32.27 6.66 -19.34
C VAL A 1155 -33.50 7.22 -20.07
N SER A 1156 -33.27 8.05 -21.10
CA SER A 1156 -34.32 8.73 -21.86
C SER A 1156 -35.14 7.74 -22.68
N ARG A 1157 -36.44 8.05 -22.89
CA ARG A 1157 -37.41 7.21 -23.63
C ARG A 1157 -37.63 5.79 -23.05
N SER A 1158 -37.11 5.51 -21.87
CA SER A 1158 -37.21 4.20 -21.22
C SER A 1158 -38.53 4.03 -20.46
N SER A 1159 -38.97 2.78 -20.29
CA SER A 1159 -40.15 2.44 -19.50
C SER A 1159 -39.76 2.01 -18.09
N LEU A 1160 -40.15 2.75 -17.07
CA LEU A 1160 -39.95 2.45 -15.65
C LEU A 1160 -41.28 2.27 -14.91
N ARG A 1161 -42.32 1.77 -15.61
CA ARG A 1161 -43.64 1.59 -15.00
C ARG A 1161 -43.62 0.59 -13.85
N GLY A 1162 -44.18 0.99 -12.71
CA GLY A 1162 -44.30 0.16 -11.51
C GLY A 1162 -42.96 -0.27 -10.90
N VAL A 1163 -41.87 0.42 -11.22
CA VAL A 1163 -40.54 0.14 -10.66
C VAL A 1163 -40.51 0.48 -9.17
N CYS A 1164 -39.92 -0.39 -8.35
CA CYS A 1164 -39.63 -0.08 -6.95
C CYS A 1164 -38.20 0.43 -6.83
N ALA A 1165 -37.99 1.69 -6.49
CA ALA A 1165 -36.69 2.36 -6.44
C ALA A 1165 -36.52 3.18 -5.14
N LYS A 1166 -36.91 2.61 -4.00
CA LYS A 1166 -36.88 3.28 -2.70
C LYS A 1166 -35.44 3.67 -2.36
N LYS A 1167 -35.22 4.92 -1.94
CA LYS A 1167 -33.91 5.48 -1.61
C LYS A 1167 -32.89 5.40 -2.77
N ALA A 1168 -33.34 5.21 -4.01
CA ALA A 1168 -32.47 5.28 -5.16
C ALA A 1168 -32.02 6.72 -5.43
N ARG A 1169 -30.81 6.88 -5.99
CA ARG A 1169 -30.21 8.17 -6.32
C ARG A 1169 -30.04 8.26 -7.83
N PHE A 1170 -30.88 9.06 -8.48
CA PHE A 1170 -30.94 9.25 -9.93
C PHE A 1170 -30.29 10.60 -10.30
N GLU A 1171 -29.05 10.80 -9.87
CA GLU A 1171 -28.41 12.12 -9.90
C GLU A 1171 -27.80 12.42 -11.27
N ARG A 1172 -28.02 13.63 -11.79
CA ARG A 1172 -27.44 14.08 -13.07
C ARG A 1172 -27.78 13.18 -14.28
N SER A 1173 -28.81 12.36 -14.16
CA SER A 1173 -29.22 11.40 -15.21
C SER A 1173 -30.39 11.96 -16.02
N ASP A 1174 -30.49 11.55 -17.28
CA ASP A 1174 -31.55 11.99 -18.19
C ASP A 1174 -32.68 10.96 -18.25
N PHE A 1175 -33.91 11.35 -17.91
CA PHE A 1175 -35.13 10.55 -18.02
C PHE A 1175 -36.15 11.23 -18.96
N SER A 1176 -35.68 12.07 -19.87
CA SER A 1176 -36.55 12.78 -20.80
C SER A 1176 -37.35 11.78 -21.64
N LYS A 1177 -38.66 12.02 -21.78
CA LYS A 1177 -39.62 11.16 -22.48
C LYS A 1177 -39.78 9.75 -21.89
N SER A 1178 -39.27 9.50 -20.69
CA SER A 1178 -39.39 8.20 -20.03
C SER A 1178 -40.76 8.05 -19.36
N ASP A 1179 -41.24 6.82 -19.30
CA ASP A 1179 -42.51 6.49 -18.68
C ASP A 1179 -42.30 5.89 -17.29
N MET A 1180 -42.46 6.71 -16.26
CA MET A 1180 -42.25 6.36 -14.87
C MET A 1180 -43.58 6.23 -14.09
N GLU A 1181 -44.68 5.86 -14.78
CA GLU A 1181 -45.98 5.69 -14.11
C GLU A 1181 -45.89 4.68 -12.96
N GLY A 1182 -46.32 5.09 -11.76
CA GLY A 1182 -46.36 4.23 -10.59
C GLY A 1182 -44.98 3.90 -10.00
N ILE A 1183 -43.91 4.57 -10.41
CA ILE A 1183 -42.58 4.36 -9.80
C ILE A 1183 -42.61 4.70 -8.30
N ASN A 1184 -41.95 3.88 -7.48
CA ASN A 1184 -41.80 4.13 -6.06
C ASN A 1184 -40.39 4.63 -5.73
N LEU A 1185 -40.20 5.95 -5.67
CA LEU A 1185 -38.91 6.59 -5.40
C LEU A 1185 -38.82 7.12 -3.95
N PHE A 1186 -39.56 6.55 -3.01
CA PHE A 1186 -39.62 6.99 -1.61
C PHE A 1186 -38.23 7.29 -1.03
N GLN A 1187 -38.01 8.52 -0.54
CA GLN A 1187 -36.74 9.02 0.01
C GLN A 1187 -35.54 8.92 -0.95
N GLY A 1188 -35.79 8.92 -2.26
CA GLY A 1188 -34.76 8.96 -3.29
C GLY A 1188 -34.28 10.37 -3.62
N SER A 1189 -33.42 10.48 -4.63
CA SER A 1189 -32.86 11.75 -5.11
C SER A 1189 -32.98 11.84 -6.63
N LEU A 1190 -33.45 12.98 -7.14
CA LEU A 1190 -33.46 13.36 -8.55
C LEU A 1190 -32.55 14.58 -8.80
N ARG A 1191 -31.60 14.83 -7.89
CA ARG A 1191 -30.73 16.01 -7.94
C ARG A 1191 -30.06 16.16 -9.30
N LYS A 1192 -30.23 17.33 -9.92
CA LYS A 1192 -29.69 17.67 -11.25
C LYS A 1192 -30.11 16.73 -12.40
N ALA A 1193 -31.13 15.88 -12.21
CA ALA A 1193 -31.66 15.02 -13.27
C ALA A 1193 -32.43 15.83 -14.33
N ARG A 1194 -32.69 15.27 -15.50
CA ARG A 1194 -33.55 15.87 -16.54
C ARG A 1194 -34.83 15.04 -16.73
N LEU A 1195 -35.98 15.67 -16.64
CA LEU A 1195 -37.30 15.03 -16.67
C LEU A 1195 -38.21 15.65 -17.75
N ASN A 1196 -37.68 15.95 -18.94
CA ASN A 1196 -38.46 16.64 -19.95
C ASN A 1196 -39.45 15.69 -20.64
N ASN A 1197 -40.75 15.99 -20.61
CA ASN A 1197 -41.82 15.14 -21.13
C ASN A 1197 -41.91 13.76 -20.46
N THR A 1198 -41.55 13.69 -19.18
CA THR A 1198 -41.56 12.44 -18.40
C THR A 1198 -42.93 12.18 -17.77
N ASN A 1199 -43.44 10.96 -17.86
CA ASN A 1199 -44.68 10.56 -17.20
C ASN A 1199 -44.39 10.09 -15.77
N LEU A 1200 -44.90 10.80 -14.77
CA LEU A 1200 -44.76 10.46 -13.34
C LEU A 1200 -46.12 10.19 -12.68
N LYS A 1201 -47.16 9.91 -13.47
CA LYS A 1201 -48.51 9.60 -13.00
C LYS A 1201 -48.46 8.50 -11.92
N LYS A 1202 -49.18 8.68 -10.81
CA LYS A 1202 -49.24 7.73 -9.69
C LYS A 1202 -47.88 7.40 -9.03
N ALA A 1203 -46.82 8.16 -9.32
CA ALA A 1203 -45.51 7.91 -8.70
C ALA A 1203 -45.54 8.21 -7.20
N ASN A 1204 -44.74 7.50 -6.42
CA ASN A 1204 -44.49 7.81 -5.01
C ASN A 1204 -43.16 8.55 -4.87
N LEU A 1205 -43.22 9.87 -4.76
CA LEU A 1205 -42.07 10.77 -4.64
C LEU A 1205 -41.88 11.32 -3.23
N TYR A 1206 -42.48 10.68 -2.22
CA TYR A 1206 -42.39 11.15 -0.84
C TYR A 1206 -40.94 11.35 -0.39
N GLY A 1207 -40.60 12.55 0.08
CA GLY A 1207 -39.27 12.87 0.58
C GLY A 1207 -38.16 12.87 -0.48
N VAL A 1208 -38.50 13.01 -1.77
CA VAL A 1208 -37.52 13.06 -2.86
C VAL A 1208 -36.90 14.46 -2.99
N GLU A 1209 -35.61 14.50 -3.35
CA GLU A 1209 -34.87 15.74 -3.60
C GLU A 1209 -34.88 16.14 -5.08
N PHE A 1210 -35.36 17.35 -5.41
CA PHE A 1210 -35.39 17.92 -6.77
C PHE A 1210 -34.34 19.03 -7.01
N TYR A 1211 -33.28 19.09 -6.18
CA TYR A 1211 -32.29 20.17 -6.26
C TYR A 1211 -31.72 20.31 -7.67
N LYS A 1212 -31.94 21.47 -8.30
CA LYS A 1212 -31.52 21.78 -9.68
C LYS A 1212 -31.93 20.76 -10.77
N THR A 1213 -32.95 19.92 -10.54
CA THR A 1213 -33.51 19.03 -11.57
C THR A 1213 -34.00 19.87 -12.77
N LYS A 1214 -33.99 19.41 -14.02
CA LYS A 1214 -34.64 20.11 -15.14
C LYS A 1214 -35.98 19.45 -15.42
N VAL A 1215 -37.05 20.25 -15.45
CA VAL A 1215 -38.43 19.76 -15.59
C VAL A 1215 -39.13 20.57 -16.67
N LYS A 1216 -39.78 19.89 -17.61
CA LYS A 1216 -40.62 20.49 -18.65
C LYS A 1216 -41.71 19.51 -19.05
N ASN A 1217 -42.98 19.92 -19.07
CA ASN A 1217 -44.12 19.11 -19.51
C ASN A 1217 -44.20 17.73 -18.83
N ILE A 1218 -44.13 17.66 -17.49
CA ILE A 1218 -44.24 16.39 -16.76
C ILE A 1218 -45.70 16.08 -16.41
N ASN A 1219 -46.07 14.80 -16.40
CA ASN A 1219 -47.38 14.38 -15.91
C ASN A 1219 -47.28 13.94 -14.44
N LEU A 1220 -47.90 14.68 -13.52
CA LEU A 1220 -47.92 14.40 -12.07
C LEU A 1220 -49.30 13.96 -11.54
N GLU A 1221 -50.19 13.49 -12.42
CA GLU A 1221 -51.53 13.07 -12.02
C GLU A 1221 -51.48 11.97 -10.95
N ASN A 1222 -52.13 12.20 -9.79
CA ASN A 1222 -52.14 11.27 -8.65
C ASN A 1222 -50.76 10.93 -8.05
N THR A 1223 -49.75 11.78 -8.25
CA THR A 1223 -48.39 11.59 -7.69
C THR A 1223 -48.31 12.00 -6.22
N ASN A 1224 -47.66 11.19 -5.37
CA ASN A 1224 -47.44 11.54 -3.97
C ASN A 1224 -46.18 12.40 -3.79
N LEU A 1225 -46.37 13.71 -3.61
CA LEU A 1225 -45.29 14.69 -3.43
C LEU A 1225 -45.05 15.11 -1.96
N LYS A 1226 -45.67 14.44 -0.97
CA LYS A 1226 -45.53 14.85 0.44
C LYS A 1226 -44.06 14.87 0.90
N LYS A 1227 -43.66 15.94 1.59
CA LYS A 1227 -42.27 16.18 2.07
C LYS A 1227 -41.19 16.22 0.97
N THR A 1228 -41.58 16.27 -0.31
CA THR A 1228 -40.65 16.48 -1.43
C THR A 1228 -40.13 17.90 -1.40
N LYS A 1229 -38.83 18.10 -1.61
CA LYS A 1229 -38.22 19.43 -1.67
C LYS A 1229 -38.17 19.88 -3.13
N LEU A 1230 -39.02 20.82 -3.50
CA LEU A 1230 -39.26 21.25 -4.89
C LEU A 1230 -38.51 22.53 -5.32
N GLU A 1231 -37.80 23.19 -4.39
CA GLU A 1231 -36.94 24.36 -4.67
C GLU A 1231 -37.63 25.49 -5.48
N GLY A 1232 -38.77 25.99 -4.99
CA GLY A 1232 -39.46 27.15 -5.59
C GLY A 1232 -40.28 26.86 -6.85
N ARG A 1233 -40.53 25.58 -7.17
CA ARG A 1233 -41.24 25.12 -8.38
C ARG A 1233 -42.69 24.74 -8.16
N GLU A 1234 -43.32 25.33 -7.16
CA GLU A 1234 -44.71 25.04 -6.78
C GLU A 1234 -45.69 25.38 -7.91
N GLN A 1235 -45.37 26.37 -8.75
CA GLN A 1235 -46.19 26.77 -9.92
C GLN A 1235 -46.25 25.69 -11.01
N THR A 1236 -45.14 25.00 -11.29
CA THR A 1236 -45.06 23.87 -12.25
C THR A 1236 -45.85 22.62 -11.85
N ILE A 1237 -46.48 22.62 -10.66
CA ILE A 1237 -47.35 21.54 -10.16
C ILE A 1237 -48.83 21.94 -10.29
N HIS A 1238 -49.12 23.23 -10.50
CA HIS A 1238 -50.48 23.75 -10.63
C HIS A 1238 -50.96 23.86 -12.08
N ASP A 1239 -50.03 23.93 -13.05
CA ASP A 1239 -50.28 23.75 -14.48
C ASP A 1239 -50.10 22.28 -14.90
#